data_AF-A0A0S4M3U2-F1
#
_entry.id   AF-A0A0S4M3U2-F1
#
_cell.length_a   1.000
_cell.length_b   1.000
_cell.length_c   1.000
_cell.angle_alpha   90.00
_cell.angle_beta   90.00
_cell.angle_gamma   90.00
#
_symmetry.space_group_name_H-M   'P 1'
#
loop_
_entity.id
_entity.type
_entity.pdbx_description
1 polymer ?
#
loop_
_entity_poly.entity_id
_entity_poly.type
_entity_poly.pdbx_seq_one_letter_code
_entity_poly.pdbx_strand_id
1 'polypeptide(L)'
;MKLPPSILRWRSLLSSMGFAVSLLIILSAASVIGTVLQQDQPEANYVRQFGVFWFPFFKYLGLYNVYNSVWYITIIAVLITSISFCLYRQIPSAMKGWKNFKFPKNLIRTAESKGSYKIPPDSLNLAIVNYLKKNGYLVVSTPDEKKSLTYIVGKKKSWRFIGYFLAHSAIITICLGAMIDGHLPLVLKMSIENKKPLDATETKYTYKNIIYDSSISYRAQAFLAPNTVIDGGIVNINGGTIIQKLPFFIGIKSFDIDWYPNGTPRQFSSSIWIKDKFSHKIFERNISVNHPLRYKDFSIYQSSFSNESTSLTISLLPLTKVQTETKNRIQLKVGQKIPLQHGNIMEITSFKEKNIENTLFIDGKINKPSNTSPITRFFSSAGTLSSQKFTDLGPSFTYTIMSPSGKIIEYHNFAHPIKVQDRFWIFLGVRKNLDDNFSYWKIPTNANGDLRTFFNFRNHLINQRYRPEIISSFLKQSTASTENKIHVSVLLSKMLSSFSEHGFRGIFDIIHITSTQKTLSKDQENLIKIFEKLCFFVWQHYLGQSDTSRFWDHLLSISDGFEYTSTFITLLSEYKSATVSILEITKSPGLFFIYFGSIFLIAGVIIMLYIREQKVFVLVQHREFGLNEVLIAKKNDQHDDLEQIIEKLIKEIEAWSE
;
A
#
# COMPACT_ATOMS: atom_id res chain seq x y z
N MET A 1 -11.79 -48.64 -27.58
CA MET A 1 -10.52 -48.05 -28.07
C MET A 1 -9.59 -47.82 -26.88
N LYS A 2 -8.41 -48.46 -26.83
CA LYS A 2 -7.42 -48.21 -25.75
C LYS A 2 -6.72 -46.88 -26.05
N LEU A 3 -6.67 -45.99 -25.05
CA LEU A 3 -5.95 -44.70 -25.16
C LEU A 3 -4.44 -44.94 -25.37
N PRO A 4 -3.75 -44.09 -26.14
CA PRO A 4 -2.31 -44.22 -26.36
C PRO A 4 -1.49 -44.06 -25.06
N PRO A 5 -0.28 -44.65 -24.98
CA PRO A 5 0.54 -44.69 -23.75
C PRO A 5 0.90 -43.32 -23.18
N SER A 6 1.09 -42.33 -24.06
CA SER A 6 1.37 -40.93 -23.67
C SER A 6 0.20 -40.29 -22.93
N ILE A 7 -1.03 -40.48 -23.43
CA ILE A 7 -2.26 -39.97 -22.80
C ILE A 7 -2.48 -40.63 -21.44
N LEU A 8 -2.16 -41.92 -21.30
CA LEU A 8 -2.24 -42.62 -20.01
C LEU A 8 -1.25 -42.07 -18.99
N ARG A 9 -0.02 -41.73 -19.40
CA ARG A 9 0.99 -41.09 -18.54
C ARG A 9 0.56 -39.70 -18.09
N TRP A 10 0.10 -38.84 -19.02
CA TRP A 10 -0.42 -37.51 -18.67
C TRP A 10 -1.62 -37.59 -17.72
N ARG A 11 -2.54 -38.53 -17.95
CA ARG A 11 -3.68 -38.76 -17.06
C ARG A 11 -3.23 -39.22 -15.66
N SER A 12 -2.21 -40.08 -15.57
CA SER A 12 -1.67 -40.52 -14.26
C SER A 12 -1.00 -39.38 -13.50
N LEU A 13 -0.29 -38.49 -14.19
CA LEU A 13 0.36 -37.33 -13.59
C LEU A 13 -0.66 -36.29 -13.10
N LEU A 14 -1.63 -35.94 -13.96
CA LEU A 14 -2.72 -35.01 -13.62
C LEU A 14 -3.64 -35.53 -12.50
N SER A 15 -3.72 -36.84 -12.30
CA SER A 15 -4.51 -37.46 -11.21
C SER A 15 -3.67 -37.84 -9.97
N SER A 16 -2.46 -37.29 -9.84
CA SER A 16 -1.58 -37.50 -8.69
C SER A 16 -1.81 -36.44 -7.61
N MET A 17 -1.96 -36.88 -6.36
CA MET A 17 -2.07 -35.98 -5.20
C MET A 17 -0.81 -35.13 -5.02
N GLY A 18 0.38 -35.72 -5.17
CA GLY A 18 1.64 -35.01 -5.01
C GLY A 18 1.81 -33.89 -6.03
N PHE A 19 1.35 -34.10 -7.28
CA PHE A 19 1.41 -33.08 -8.32
C PHE A 19 0.54 -31.86 -7.98
N ALA A 20 -0.70 -32.08 -7.54
CA ALA A 20 -1.59 -31.00 -7.13
C ALA A 20 -1.04 -30.20 -5.92
N VAL A 21 -0.45 -30.89 -4.93
CA VAL A 21 0.17 -30.24 -3.77
C VAL A 21 1.36 -29.38 -4.19
N SER A 22 2.22 -29.88 -5.09
CA SER A 22 3.34 -29.09 -5.61
C SER A 22 2.87 -27.83 -6.34
N LEU A 23 1.81 -27.92 -7.16
CA LEU A 23 1.22 -26.75 -7.82
C LEU A 23 0.69 -25.72 -6.80
N LEU A 24 0.06 -26.17 -5.72
CA LEU A 24 -0.44 -25.30 -4.66
C LEU A 24 0.71 -24.57 -3.94
N ILE A 25 1.82 -25.26 -3.66
CA ILE A 25 3.02 -24.63 -3.06
C ILE A 25 3.60 -23.55 -3.99
N ILE A 26 3.73 -23.85 -5.29
CA ILE A 26 4.21 -22.88 -6.28
C ILE A 26 3.28 -21.68 -6.36
N LEU A 27 1.96 -21.91 -6.41
CA LEU A 27 0.95 -20.86 -6.43
C LEU A 27 1.01 -19.99 -5.16
N SER A 28 1.25 -20.60 -4.00
CA SER A 28 1.43 -19.88 -2.73
C SER A 28 2.67 -18.98 -2.78
N ALA A 29 3.82 -19.48 -3.24
CA ALA A 29 5.04 -18.70 -3.36
C ALA A 29 4.87 -17.51 -4.33
N ALA A 30 4.24 -17.75 -5.48
CA ALA A 30 3.87 -16.70 -6.43
C ALA A 30 2.97 -15.63 -5.81
N SER A 31 1.97 -16.05 -5.03
CA SER A 31 1.02 -15.12 -4.38
C SER A 31 1.69 -14.27 -3.30
N VAL A 32 2.70 -14.80 -2.58
CA VAL A 32 3.52 -14.03 -1.64
C VAL A 32 4.28 -12.92 -2.37
N ILE A 33 4.93 -13.24 -3.49
CA ILE A 33 5.65 -12.24 -4.30
C ILE A 33 4.69 -11.14 -4.77
N GLY A 34 3.52 -11.52 -5.27
CA GLY A 34 2.48 -10.57 -5.72
C GLY A 34 1.89 -9.71 -4.60
N THR A 35 1.96 -10.15 -3.35
CA THR A 35 1.48 -9.38 -2.18
C THR A 35 2.52 -8.38 -1.69
N VAL A 36 3.80 -8.77 -1.70
CA VAL A 36 4.91 -7.92 -1.27
C VAL A 36 5.18 -6.80 -2.27
N LEU A 37 5.09 -7.11 -3.56
CA LEU A 37 5.30 -6.14 -4.63
C LEU A 37 3.97 -5.48 -5.01
N GLN A 38 3.86 -4.16 -4.88
CA GLN A 38 2.67 -3.43 -5.34
C GLN A 38 2.45 -3.71 -6.83
N GLN A 39 1.26 -4.20 -7.19
CA GLN A 39 0.93 -4.63 -8.55
C GLN A 39 0.38 -3.47 -9.40
N ASP A 40 0.51 -3.59 -10.72
CA ASP A 40 -0.08 -2.71 -11.75
C ASP A 40 0.20 -1.20 -11.57
N GLN A 41 1.38 -0.85 -11.04
CA GLN A 41 1.85 0.53 -10.92
C GLN A 41 2.39 1.08 -12.26
N PRO A 42 2.43 2.41 -12.44
CA PRO A 42 3.13 3.03 -13.57
C PRO A 42 4.60 2.59 -13.65
N GLU A 43 5.10 2.34 -14.86
CA GLU A 43 6.46 1.81 -15.07
C GLU A 43 7.55 2.70 -14.44
N ALA A 44 7.35 4.02 -14.46
CA ALA A 44 8.27 4.97 -13.86
C ALA A 44 8.50 4.73 -12.35
N ASN A 45 7.49 4.21 -11.64
CA ASN A 45 7.61 3.88 -10.22
C ASN A 45 8.49 2.63 -10.02
N TYR A 46 8.32 1.61 -10.86
CA TYR A 46 9.16 0.40 -10.80
C TYR A 46 10.61 0.69 -11.22
N VAL A 47 10.83 1.51 -12.24
CA VAL A 47 12.18 1.97 -12.62
C VAL A 47 12.82 2.76 -11.49
N ARG A 48 12.06 3.60 -10.79
CA ARG A 48 12.54 4.34 -9.62
C ARG A 48 12.92 3.41 -8.46
N GLN A 49 12.16 2.34 -8.25
CA GLN A 49 12.38 1.40 -7.13
C GLN A 49 13.51 0.39 -7.38
N PHE A 50 13.60 -0.17 -8.61
CA PHE A 50 14.53 -1.25 -8.93
C PHE A 50 15.70 -0.83 -9.85
N GLY A 51 15.67 0.40 -10.35
CA GLY A 51 16.62 0.90 -11.32
C GLY A 51 16.38 0.37 -12.75
N VAL A 52 17.09 0.97 -13.71
CA VAL A 52 16.96 0.67 -15.15
C VAL A 52 17.41 -0.76 -15.48
N PHE A 53 18.32 -1.35 -14.68
CA PHE A 53 18.88 -2.68 -14.92
C PHE A 53 17.91 -3.82 -14.56
N TRP A 54 17.32 -3.81 -13.36
CA TRP A 54 16.46 -4.90 -12.89
C TRP A 54 15.03 -4.81 -13.44
N PHE A 55 14.57 -3.60 -13.75
CA PHE A 55 13.25 -3.35 -14.30
C PHE A 55 12.86 -4.29 -15.47
N PRO A 56 13.65 -4.41 -16.56
CA PRO A 56 13.28 -5.25 -17.69
C PRO A 56 13.23 -6.74 -17.34
N PHE A 57 14.08 -7.22 -16.43
CA PHE A 57 14.10 -8.62 -16.01
C PHE A 57 12.82 -9.02 -15.26
N PHE A 58 12.40 -8.21 -14.28
CA PHE A 58 11.16 -8.45 -13.55
C PHE A 58 9.92 -8.24 -14.42
N LYS A 59 9.97 -7.29 -15.38
CA LYS A 59 8.92 -7.10 -16.38
C LYS A 59 8.77 -8.33 -17.27
N TYR A 60 9.86 -8.91 -17.74
CA TYR A 60 9.86 -10.13 -18.56
C TYR A 60 9.28 -11.33 -17.81
N LEU A 61 9.58 -11.49 -16.52
CA LEU A 61 9.00 -12.53 -15.67
C LEU A 61 7.52 -12.29 -15.31
N GLY A 62 6.97 -11.10 -15.57
CA GLY A 62 5.59 -10.74 -15.22
C GLY A 62 5.37 -10.55 -13.72
N LEU A 63 6.38 -10.10 -12.97
CA LEU A 63 6.29 -9.95 -11.51
C LEU A 63 5.50 -8.70 -11.08
N TYR A 64 5.35 -7.71 -11.95
CA TYR A 64 4.57 -6.50 -11.68
C TYR A 64 3.04 -6.71 -11.79
N ASN A 65 2.63 -7.85 -12.35
CA ASN A 65 1.24 -8.20 -12.63
C ASN A 65 1.02 -9.73 -12.48
N VAL A 66 1.54 -10.32 -11.40
CA VAL A 66 1.58 -11.78 -11.14
C VAL A 66 0.21 -12.42 -11.32
N TYR A 67 -0.84 -11.85 -10.70
CA TYR A 67 -2.19 -12.42 -10.70
C TYR A 67 -2.83 -12.49 -12.10
N ASN A 68 -2.35 -11.68 -13.05
CA ASN A 68 -2.83 -11.63 -14.42
C ASN A 68 -1.83 -12.23 -15.42
N SER A 69 -0.67 -12.67 -14.94
CA SER A 69 0.37 -13.25 -15.78
C SER A 69 -0.09 -14.59 -16.37
N VAL A 70 0.34 -14.88 -17.60
CA VAL A 70 -0.03 -16.11 -18.32
C VAL A 70 0.38 -17.35 -17.53
N TRP A 71 1.55 -17.34 -16.90
CA TRP A 71 2.05 -18.48 -16.14
C TRP A 71 1.22 -18.74 -14.87
N TYR A 72 0.81 -17.69 -14.16
CA TYR A 72 -0.01 -17.84 -12.94
C TYR A 72 -1.39 -18.41 -13.27
N ILE A 73 -2.05 -17.86 -14.29
CA ILE A 73 -3.35 -18.35 -14.77
C ILE A 73 -3.22 -19.80 -15.25
N THR A 74 -2.13 -20.14 -15.94
CA THR A 74 -1.87 -21.52 -16.39
C THR A 74 -1.73 -22.47 -15.22
N ILE A 75 -1.01 -22.11 -14.15
CA ILE A 75 -0.89 -22.92 -12.94
C ILE A 75 -2.26 -23.16 -12.30
N ILE A 76 -3.10 -22.12 -12.18
CA ILE A 76 -4.47 -22.27 -11.67
C ILE A 76 -5.31 -23.21 -12.54
N ALA A 77 -5.27 -23.04 -13.87
CA ALA A 77 -6.03 -23.87 -14.79
C ALA A 77 -5.60 -25.36 -14.71
N VAL A 78 -4.29 -25.62 -14.64
CA VAL A 78 -3.74 -26.98 -14.47
C VAL A 78 -4.12 -27.55 -13.11
N LEU A 79 -4.09 -26.75 -12.04
CA LEU A 79 -4.51 -27.16 -10.70
C LEU A 79 -5.99 -27.57 -10.67
N ILE A 80 -6.89 -26.73 -11.20
CA ILE A 80 -8.33 -27.03 -11.32
C ILE A 80 -8.54 -28.34 -12.08
N THR A 81 -7.82 -28.50 -13.19
CA THR A 81 -7.90 -29.72 -14.02
C THR A 81 -7.43 -30.95 -13.25
N SER A 82 -6.31 -30.84 -12.53
CA SER A 82 -5.76 -31.92 -11.71
C SER A 82 -6.72 -32.35 -10.60
N ILE A 83 -7.25 -31.40 -9.82
CA ILE A 83 -8.21 -31.66 -8.75
C ILE A 83 -9.49 -32.28 -9.33
N SER A 84 -9.96 -31.79 -10.48
CA SER A 84 -11.14 -32.33 -11.17
C SER A 84 -10.94 -33.80 -11.58
N PHE A 85 -9.77 -34.16 -12.12
CA PHE A 85 -9.46 -35.55 -12.45
C PHE A 85 -9.35 -36.45 -11.21
N CYS A 86 -8.73 -35.96 -10.13
CA CYS A 86 -8.69 -36.67 -8.85
C CYS A 86 -10.11 -36.95 -8.33
N LEU A 87 -10.97 -35.93 -8.36
CA LEU A 87 -12.37 -36.01 -7.93
C LEU A 87 -13.16 -37.02 -8.77
N TYR A 88 -13.05 -36.92 -10.10
CA TYR A 88 -13.71 -37.83 -11.05
C TYR A 88 -13.30 -39.29 -10.85
N ARG A 89 -12.03 -39.56 -10.53
CA ARG A 89 -11.53 -40.92 -10.29
C ARG A 89 -11.98 -41.46 -8.92
N GLN A 90 -11.96 -40.62 -7.89
CA GLN A 90 -12.12 -41.06 -6.50
C GLN A 90 -13.60 -41.23 -6.11
N ILE A 91 -14.50 -40.37 -6.60
CA ILE A 91 -15.94 -40.42 -6.22
C ILE A 91 -16.56 -41.79 -6.54
N PRO A 92 -16.45 -42.36 -7.77
CA PRO A 92 -17.14 -43.60 -8.09
C PRO A 92 -16.63 -44.77 -7.25
N SER A 93 -15.33 -44.79 -6.96
CA SER A 93 -14.71 -45.80 -6.08
C SER A 93 -15.22 -45.67 -4.65
N ALA A 94 -15.28 -44.45 -4.11
CA ALA A 94 -15.81 -44.18 -2.77
C ALA A 94 -17.29 -44.56 -2.65
N MET A 95 -18.10 -44.24 -3.66
CA MET A 95 -19.52 -44.63 -3.72
C MET A 95 -19.69 -46.15 -3.80
N LYS A 96 -18.87 -46.87 -4.56
CA LYS A 96 -18.90 -48.34 -4.59
C LYS A 96 -18.51 -48.93 -3.23
N GLY A 97 -17.45 -48.43 -2.60
CA GLY A 97 -17.01 -48.85 -1.26
C GLY A 97 -17.96 -48.48 -0.12
N TRP A 98 -18.93 -47.60 -0.37
CA TRP A 98 -20.02 -47.31 0.57
C TRP A 98 -20.98 -48.50 0.72
N LYS A 99 -21.27 -49.22 -0.37
CA LYS A 99 -22.16 -50.40 -0.38
C LYS A 99 -21.42 -51.74 -0.32
N ASN A 100 -20.27 -51.83 -0.99
CA ASN A 100 -19.55 -53.08 -1.16
C ASN A 100 -18.27 -53.08 -0.31
N PHE A 101 -18.35 -53.66 0.89
CA PHE A 101 -17.23 -53.84 1.81
C PHE A 101 -16.99 -55.32 2.09
N LYS A 102 -15.73 -55.69 2.35
CA LYS A 102 -15.29 -57.07 2.59
C LYS A 102 -14.38 -57.14 3.82
N PHE A 103 -14.25 -58.34 4.38
CA PHE A 103 -13.33 -58.59 5.48
C PHE A 103 -11.87 -58.45 5.01
N PRO A 104 -11.05 -57.58 5.63
CA PRO A 104 -9.64 -57.43 5.27
C PRO A 104 -8.84 -58.66 5.72
N LYS A 105 -8.20 -59.37 4.78
CA LYS A 105 -7.43 -60.60 5.10
C LYS A 105 -6.28 -60.37 6.10
N ASN A 106 -5.72 -59.17 6.14
CA ASN A 106 -4.66 -58.80 7.08
C ASN A 106 -5.14 -58.70 8.53
N LEU A 107 -6.42 -58.44 8.77
CA LEU A 107 -7.00 -58.34 10.11
C LEU A 107 -7.23 -59.71 10.77
N ILE A 108 -7.11 -60.81 10.02
CA ILE A 108 -7.21 -62.17 10.59
C ILE A 108 -6.11 -62.39 11.63
N ARG A 109 -4.92 -61.82 11.43
CA ARG A 109 -3.78 -61.96 12.34
C ARG A 109 -3.92 -61.15 13.63
N THR A 110 -4.82 -60.16 13.65
CA THR A 110 -5.06 -59.27 14.80
C THR A 110 -6.40 -59.58 15.48
N ALA A 111 -7.01 -60.72 15.15
CA ALA A 111 -8.24 -61.17 15.75
C ALA A 111 -7.96 -61.76 17.14
N GLU A 112 -8.58 -61.17 18.16
CA GLU A 112 -8.48 -61.65 19.54
C GLU A 112 -9.71 -62.47 19.89
N SER A 113 -9.50 -63.58 20.61
CA SER A 113 -10.60 -64.39 21.13
C SER A 113 -11.36 -63.62 22.20
N LYS A 114 -12.69 -63.62 22.11
CA LYS A 114 -13.58 -62.92 23.05
C LYS A 114 -14.55 -63.86 23.76
N GLY A 115 -14.51 -65.16 23.46
CA GLY A 115 -15.36 -66.16 24.08
C GLY A 115 -15.54 -67.39 23.19
N SER A 116 -15.86 -68.52 23.81
CA SER A 116 -16.21 -69.77 23.13
C SER A 116 -17.60 -70.21 23.58
N TYR A 117 -18.46 -70.54 22.62
CA TYR A 117 -19.88 -70.80 22.84
C TYR A 117 -20.28 -72.13 22.21
N LYS A 118 -21.07 -72.93 22.93
CA LYS A 118 -21.51 -74.26 22.48
C LYS A 118 -22.88 -74.19 21.77
N ILE A 119 -22.94 -73.36 20.74
CA ILE A 119 -24.15 -73.08 19.92
C ILE A 119 -23.90 -73.59 18.50
N PRO A 120 -24.90 -74.10 17.74
CA PRO A 120 -24.72 -74.41 16.32
C PRO A 120 -24.17 -73.23 15.48
N PRO A 121 -23.21 -73.46 14.57
CA PRO A 121 -22.54 -72.43 13.76
C PRO A 121 -23.49 -71.44 13.07
N ASP A 122 -24.54 -71.96 12.42
CA ASP A 122 -25.49 -71.13 11.67
C ASP A 122 -26.32 -70.23 12.58
N SER A 123 -26.67 -70.73 13.77
CA SER A 123 -27.43 -69.96 14.77
C SER A 123 -26.59 -68.82 15.33
N LEU A 124 -25.32 -69.07 15.67
CA LEU A 124 -24.39 -68.05 16.14
C LEU A 124 -24.12 -66.98 15.06
N ASN A 125 -23.87 -67.41 13.83
CA ASN A 125 -23.68 -66.51 12.68
C ASN A 125 -24.90 -65.62 12.44
N LEU A 126 -26.11 -66.20 12.45
CA LEU A 126 -27.36 -65.46 12.29
C LEU A 126 -27.58 -64.46 13.43
N ALA A 127 -27.27 -64.85 14.67
CA ALA A 127 -27.46 -64.01 15.83
C ALA A 127 -26.54 -62.77 15.76
N ILE A 128 -25.25 -62.95 15.46
CA ILE A 128 -24.29 -61.84 15.25
C ILE A 128 -24.77 -60.92 14.11
N VAL A 129 -25.21 -61.49 12.99
CA VAL A 129 -25.74 -60.71 11.86
C VAL A 129 -26.99 -59.91 12.26
N ASN A 130 -27.89 -60.51 13.02
CA ASN A 130 -29.13 -59.87 13.46
C ASN A 130 -28.87 -58.75 14.47
N TYR A 131 -27.97 -58.93 15.44
CA TYR A 131 -27.57 -57.84 16.34
C TYR A 131 -27.01 -56.65 15.57
N LEU A 132 -26.07 -56.91 14.66
CA LEU A 132 -25.46 -55.85 13.87
C LEU A 132 -26.50 -55.14 13.00
N LYS A 133 -27.42 -55.87 12.35
CA LYS A 133 -28.52 -55.25 11.59
C LYS A 133 -29.46 -54.43 12.47
N LYS A 134 -29.87 -54.95 13.64
CA LYS A 134 -30.74 -54.26 14.60
C LYS A 134 -30.13 -52.95 15.10
N ASN A 135 -28.80 -52.92 15.26
CA ASN A 135 -28.04 -51.73 15.63
C ASN A 135 -27.64 -50.83 14.43
N GLY A 136 -28.24 -51.05 13.26
CA GLY A 136 -28.12 -50.16 12.09
C GLY A 136 -26.86 -50.36 11.25
N TYR A 137 -26.15 -51.48 11.40
CA TYR A 137 -25.03 -51.84 10.54
C TYR A 137 -25.51 -52.49 9.24
N LEU A 138 -24.85 -52.15 8.14
CA LEU A 138 -24.86 -52.99 6.94
C LEU A 138 -23.94 -54.17 7.22
N VAL A 139 -24.41 -55.40 6.95
CA VAL A 139 -23.67 -56.61 7.31
C VAL A 139 -23.38 -57.44 6.07
N VAL A 140 -22.13 -57.89 5.94
CA VAL A 140 -21.70 -58.88 4.94
C VAL A 140 -21.13 -60.07 5.70
N SER A 141 -21.73 -61.25 5.52
CA SER A 141 -21.23 -62.52 6.05
C SER A 141 -20.72 -63.38 4.88
N THR A 142 -19.51 -63.92 4.99
CA THR A 142 -18.90 -64.79 3.99
C THR A 142 -18.28 -66.00 4.67
N PRO A 143 -18.81 -67.22 4.45
CA PRO A 143 -18.21 -68.45 4.97
C PRO A 143 -16.94 -68.83 4.19
N ASP A 144 -16.00 -69.49 4.87
CA ASP A 144 -14.74 -70.06 4.34
C ASP A 144 -14.63 -71.51 4.80
N GLU A 145 -15.30 -72.40 4.05
CA GLU A 145 -15.43 -73.82 4.34
C GLU A 145 -14.07 -74.53 4.48
N LYS A 146 -13.03 -74.06 3.79
CA LYS A 146 -11.69 -74.67 3.82
C LYS A 146 -10.95 -74.46 5.16
N LYS A 147 -11.33 -73.43 5.91
CA LYS A 147 -10.67 -73.06 7.17
C LYS A 147 -11.60 -73.19 8.38
N SER A 148 -12.83 -73.64 8.17
CA SER A 148 -13.87 -73.66 9.20
C SER A 148 -14.04 -72.27 9.85
N LEU A 149 -14.02 -71.21 9.02
CA LEU A 149 -14.15 -69.82 9.46
C LEU A 149 -15.34 -69.14 8.79
N THR A 150 -16.07 -68.29 9.52
CA THR A 150 -17.03 -67.36 8.94
C THR A 150 -16.58 -65.92 9.19
N TYR A 151 -16.42 -65.14 8.12
CA TYR A 151 -16.09 -63.72 8.21
C TYR A 151 -17.35 -62.87 8.23
N ILE A 152 -17.55 -62.07 9.27
CA ILE A 152 -18.68 -61.15 9.40
C ILE A 152 -18.15 -59.72 9.51
N VAL A 153 -18.63 -58.83 8.65
CA VAL A 153 -18.31 -57.40 8.70
C VAL A 153 -19.56 -56.59 8.90
N GLY A 154 -19.62 -55.80 9.97
CA GLY A 154 -20.63 -54.78 10.19
C GLY A 154 -20.08 -53.40 9.86
N LYS A 155 -20.67 -52.65 8.93
CA LYS A 155 -20.33 -51.25 8.63
C LYS A 155 -21.54 -50.35 8.83
N LYS A 156 -21.42 -49.33 9.68
CA LYS A 156 -22.47 -48.31 9.82
C LYS A 156 -22.46 -47.39 8.59
N LYS A 157 -23.62 -46.94 8.13
CA LYS A 157 -23.73 -45.97 7.03
C LYS A 157 -22.94 -44.71 7.40
N SER A 158 -21.96 -44.34 6.57
CA SER A 158 -21.14 -43.16 6.79
C SER A 158 -21.13 -42.29 5.53
N TRP A 159 -21.35 -41.00 5.72
CA TRP A 159 -21.34 -39.98 4.66
C TRP A 159 -19.98 -39.29 4.53
N ARG A 160 -18.93 -39.83 5.15
CA ARG A 160 -17.58 -39.24 5.17
C ARG A 160 -17.03 -38.90 3.77
N PHE A 161 -17.38 -39.67 2.75
CA PHE A 161 -16.95 -39.42 1.37
C PHE A 161 -17.51 -38.12 0.78
N ILE A 162 -18.68 -37.65 1.24
CA ILE A 162 -19.24 -36.35 0.84
C ILE A 162 -18.32 -35.23 1.31
N GLY A 163 -17.71 -35.36 2.49
CA GLY A 163 -16.78 -34.35 2.99
C GLY A 163 -15.58 -34.15 2.06
N TYR A 164 -15.00 -35.27 1.58
CA TYR A 164 -13.93 -35.23 0.59
C TYR A 164 -14.38 -34.54 -0.70
N PHE A 165 -15.58 -34.87 -1.20
CA PHE A 165 -16.15 -34.24 -2.39
C PHE A 165 -16.29 -32.73 -2.22
N LEU A 166 -16.96 -32.30 -1.15
CA LEU A 166 -17.21 -30.88 -0.87
C LEU A 166 -15.90 -30.08 -0.75
N ALA A 167 -14.91 -30.60 -0.02
CA ALA A 167 -13.63 -29.90 0.16
C ALA A 167 -12.85 -29.72 -1.16
N HIS A 168 -12.87 -30.70 -2.06
CA HIS A 168 -12.17 -30.58 -3.36
C HIS A 168 -12.96 -29.73 -4.35
N SER A 169 -14.29 -29.88 -4.38
CA SER A 169 -15.18 -29.01 -5.15
C SER A 169 -15.12 -27.55 -4.70
N ALA A 170 -14.88 -27.30 -3.40
CA ALA A 170 -14.66 -25.96 -2.88
C ALA A 170 -13.44 -25.27 -3.50
N ILE A 171 -12.30 -25.96 -3.55
CA ILE A 171 -11.09 -25.39 -4.16
C ILE A 171 -11.33 -25.06 -5.63
N ILE A 172 -11.96 -25.97 -6.38
CA ILE A 172 -12.29 -25.75 -7.79
C ILE A 172 -13.20 -24.51 -7.94
N THR A 173 -14.28 -24.42 -7.16
CA THR A 173 -15.26 -23.32 -7.25
C THR A 173 -14.65 -21.98 -6.87
N ILE A 174 -13.81 -21.93 -5.83
CA ILE A 174 -13.08 -20.72 -5.43
C ILE A 174 -12.13 -20.28 -6.54
N CYS A 175 -11.33 -21.19 -7.09
CA CYS A 175 -10.39 -20.86 -8.17
C CYS A 175 -11.11 -20.38 -9.44
N LEU A 176 -12.24 -21.00 -9.81
CA LEU A 176 -13.08 -20.54 -10.92
C LEU A 176 -13.66 -19.13 -10.68
N GLY A 177 -14.17 -18.86 -9.47
CA GLY A 177 -14.65 -17.54 -9.09
C GLY A 177 -13.56 -16.48 -9.21
N ALA A 178 -12.35 -16.78 -8.72
CA ALA A 178 -11.19 -15.89 -8.84
C ALA A 178 -10.79 -15.63 -10.31
N MET A 179 -10.84 -16.64 -11.18
CA MET A 179 -10.56 -16.48 -12.61
C MET A 179 -11.59 -15.61 -13.32
N ILE A 180 -12.86 -15.70 -12.93
CA ILE A 180 -13.94 -14.87 -13.49
C ILE A 180 -13.78 -13.40 -13.08
N ASP A 181 -13.42 -13.13 -11.83
CA ASP A 181 -13.28 -11.75 -11.33
C ASP A 181 -11.92 -11.10 -11.66
N GLY A 182 -10.92 -11.90 -12.04
CA GLY A 182 -9.63 -11.41 -12.52
C GLY A 182 -9.70 -10.77 -13.92
N HIS A 183 -8.54 -10.40 -14.48
CA HIS A 183 -8.49 -9.77 -15.81
C HIS A 183 -8.69 -10.77 -16.98
N LEU A 184 -8.81 -12.07 -16.72
CA LEU A 184 -8.91 -13.07 -17.77
C LEU A 184 -10.08 -12.81 -18.75
N PRO A 185 -11.32 -12.53 -18.32
CA PRO A 185 -12.41 -12.21 -19.25
C PRO A 185 -12.13 -10.95 -20.06
N LEU A 186 -11.48 -9.96 -19.46
CA LEU A 186 -11.10 -8.71 -20.12
C LEU A 186 -10.03 -8.95 -21.19
N VAL A 187 -8.96 -9.69 -20.86
CA VAL A 187 -7.88 -10.03 -21.79
C VAL A 187 -8.39 -10.88 -22.96
N LEU A 188 -9.26 -11.86 -22.69
CA LEU A 188 -9.92 -12.64 -23.74
C LEU A 188 -10.75 -11.75 -24.66
N LYS A 189 -11.55 -10.83 -24.09
CA LYS A 189 -12.34 -9.88 -24.86
C LYS A 189 -11.46 -8.96 -25.71
N MET A 190 -10.37 -8.44 -25.14
CA MET A 190 -9.39 -7.65 -25.87
C MET A 190 -8.78 -8.42 -27.04
N SER A 191 -8.47 -9.71 -26.84
CA SER A 191 -7.94 -10.56 -27.91
C SER A 191 -8.96 -10.79 -29.03
N ILE A 192 -10.23 -11.06 -28.68
CA ILE A 192 -11.32 -11.29 -29.65
C ILE A 192 -11.62 -10.01 -30.44
N GLU A 193 -11.65 -8.85 -29.78
CA GLU A 193 -11.95 -7.55 -30.40
C GLU A 193 -10.71 -6.82 -30.95
N ASN A 194 -9.54 -7.46 -30.95
CA ASN A 194 -8.24 -6.91 -31.38
C ASN A 194 -7.92 -5.54 -30.74
N LYS A 195 -8.17 -5.42 -29.43
CA LYS A 195 -7.90 -4.24 -28.60
C LYS A 195 -6.51 -4.33 -27.99
N LYS A 196 -5.88 -3.17 -27.78
CA LYS A 196 -4.56 -3.08 -27.14
C LYS A 196 -4.55 -1.97 -26.08
N PRO A 197 -3.82 -2.14 -24.97
CA PRO A 197 -3.63 -1.06 -24.01
C PRO A 197 -2.89 0.10 -24.69
N LEU A 198 -3.19 1.32 -24.27
CA LEU A 198 -2.51 2.55 -24.66
C LEU A 198 -1.14 2.59 -23.95
N ASP A 199 -0.08 2.80 -24.71
CA ASP A 199 1.27 2.92 -24.16
C ASP A 199 1.43 4.23 -23.35
N ALA A 200 2.29 4.21 -22.34
CA ALA A 200 2.50 5.35 -21.44
C ALA A 200 3.05 6.61 -22.13
N THR A 201 3.60 6.47 -23.35
CA THR A 201 4.09 7.58 -24.17
C THR A 201 2.97 8.28 -24.96
N GLU A 202 1.81 7.63 -25.11
CA GLU A 202 0.68 8.15 -25.85
C GLU A 202 -0.31 8.85 -24.91
N THR A 203 -0.89 9.96 -25.38
CA THR A 203 -1.76 10.82 -24.55
C THR A 203 -3.23 10.78 -24.94
N LYS A 204 -3.59 10.11 -26.04
CA LYS A 204 -4.94 10.10 -26.59
C LYS A 204 -5.45 8.69 -26.80
N TYR A 205 -6.54 8.36 -26.11
CA TYR A 205 -7.25 7.09 -26.33
C TYR A 205 -7.93 7.07 -27.70
N THR A 206 -7.79 5.94 -28.40
CA THR A 206 -8.50 5.66 -29.66
C THR A 206 -9.49 4.52 -29.49
N TYR A 207 -10.26 4.20 -30.53
CA TYR A 207 -11.18 3.06 -30.54
C TYR A 207 -10.49 1.70 -30.27
N LYS A 208 -9.16 1.59 -30.47
CA LYS A 208 -8.38 0.37 -30.17
C LYS A 208 -8.12 0.20 -28.67
N ASN A 209 -8.22 1.28 -27.91
CA ASN A 209 -7.94 1.34 -26.47
C ASN A 209 -9.23 1.49 -25.64
N ILE A 210 -10.40 1.30 -26.26
CA ILE A 210 -11.71 1.46 -25.61
C ILE A 210 -12.54 0.20 -25.84
N ILE A 211 -13.11 -0.32 -24.76
CA ILE A 211 -14.10 -1.39 -24.74
C ILE A 211 -15.45 -0.77 -24.41
N TYR A 212 -16.40 -0.87 -25.34
CA TYR A 212 -17.71 -0.22 -25.24
C TYR A 212 -18.74 -1.06 -24.47
N ASP A 213 -18.66 -2.38 -24.57
CA ASP A 213 -19.62 -3.28 -23.94
C ASP A 213 -19.12 -3.77 -22.59
N SER A 214 -20.02 -3.89 -21.62
CA SER A 214 -19.68 -4.46 -20.31
C SER A 214 -19.16 -5.89 -20.46
N SER A 215 -17.97 -6.18 -19.95
CA SER A 215 -17.50 -7.56 -19.78
C SER A 215 -18.25 -8.25 -18.64
N ILE A 216 -18.04 -9.57 -18.53
CA ILE A 216 -18.62 -10.41 -17.48
C ILE A 216 -18.27 -9.83 -16.10
N SER A 217 -16.99 -9.64 -15.84
CA SER A 217 -16.44 -8.88 -14.71
C SER A 217 -16.05 -7.48 -15.14
N TYR A 218 -16.00 -6.54 -14.21
CA TYR A 218 -15.54 -5.17 -14.44
C TYR A 218 -14.68 -4.76 -13.24
N ARG A 219 -13.53 -4.15 -13.48
CA ARG A 219 -12.71 -3.57 -12.41
C ARG A 219 -11.89 -2.43 -12.98
N ALA A 220 -12.28 -1.19 -12.71
CA ALA A 220 -11.62 -0.02 -13.25
C ALA A 220 -11.63 1.15 -12.27
N GLN A 221 -10.63 2.03 -12.41
CA GLN A 221 -10.56 3.28 -11.68
C GLN A 221 -11.27 4.40 -12.46
N ALA A 222 -12.08 5.17 -11.75
CA ALA A 222 -12.85 6.28 -12.27
C ALA A 222 -12.37 7.57 -11.59
N PHE A 223 -11.87 8.52 -12.39
CA PHE A 223 -11.36 9.80 -11.92
C PHE A 223 -12.42 10.87 -12.12
N LEU A 224 -12.99 11.38 -11.02
CA LEU A 224 -14.04 12.39 -11.03
C LEU A 224 -13.51 13.73 -10.54
N ALA A 225 -13.13 14.59 -11.48
CA ALA A 225 -12.81 15.99 -11.18
C ALA A 225 -14.10 16.82 -11.01
N PRO A 226 -14.06 17.97 -10.31
CA PRO A 226 -15.23 18.82 -10.13
C PRO A 226 -15.87 19.21 -11.46
N ASN A 227 -17.20 19.14 -11.53
CA ASN A 227 -18.02 19.42 -12.74
C ASN A 227 -17.73 18.51 -13.95
N THR A 228 -17.06 17.37 -13.75
CA THR A 228 -16.85 16.38 -14.81
C THR A 228 -17.82 15.22 -14.72
N VAL A 229 -18.13 14.66 -15.88
CA VAL A 229 -18.97 13.46 -16.02
C VAL A 229 -18.18 12.46 -16.83
N ILE A 230 -18.13 11.23 -16.35
CA ILE A 230 -17.48 10.12 -17.04
C ILE A 230 -18.49 9.01 -17.29
N ASP A 231 -18.16 8.15 -18.24
CA ASP A 231 -18.99 7.02 -18.65
C ASP A 231 -18.14 5.76 -18.86
N GLY A 232 -16.97 5.72 -18.24
CA GLY A 232 -16.00 4.63 -18.31
C GLY A 232 -14.89 4.83 -17.28
N GLY A 233 -14.22 3.73 -16.96
CA GLY A 233 -13.08 3.69 -16.05
C GLY A 233 -11.82 3.23 -16.78
N ILE A 234 -10.67 3.56 -16.21
CA ILE A 234 -9.34 3.19 -16.68
C ILE A 234 -8.92 1.89 -15.99
N VAL A 235 -8.42 0.95 -16.79
CA VAL A 235 -7.84 -0.32 -16.31
C VAL A 235 -6.38 -0.35 -16.73
N ASN A 236 -5.49 -0.53 -15.75
CA ASN A 236 -4.07 -0.74 -16.00
C ASN A 236 -3.84 -2.20 -16.39
N ILE A 237 -3.18 -2.44 -17.52
CA ILE A 237 -2.85 -3.78 -18.02
C ILE A 237 -1.48 -3.74 -18.69
N ASN A 238 -0.55 -4.56 -18.19
CA ASN A 238 0.79 -4.76 -18.77
C ASN A 238 1.59 -3.46 -18.99
N GLY A 239 1.48 -2.48 -18.09
CA GLY A 239 2.18 -1.20 -18.19
C GLY A 239 1.49 -0.15 -19.07
N GLY A 240 0.39 -0.52 -19.74
CA GLY A 240 -0.47 0.41 -20.48
C GLY A 240 -1.86 0.52 -19.87
N THR A 241 -2.73 1.30 -20.52
CA THR A 241 -4.06 1.63 -20.01
C THR A 241 -5.16 1.35 -21.03
N ILE A 242 -6.31 0.85 -20.59
CA ILE A 242 -7.49 0.67 -21.44
C ILE A 242 -8.71 1.30 -20.77
N ILE A 243 -9.60 1.92 -21.54
CA ILE A 243 -10.86 2.44 -21.02
C ILE A 243 -11.94 1.39 -21.20
N GLN A 244 -12.64 1.07 -20.12
CA GLN A 244 -13.82 0.24 -20.14
C GLN A 244 -15.07 1.08 -19.84
N LYS A 245 -15.95 1.18 -20.83
CA LYS A 245 -17.19 1.96 -20.72
C LYS A 245 -18.15 1.32 -19.74
N LEU A 246 -18.89 2.19 -19.05
CA LEU A 246 -19.94 1.87 -18.11
C LEU A 246 -21.32 1.96 -18.79
N PRO A 247 -22.30 1.19 -18.32
CA PRO A 247 -23.69 1.28 -18.79
C PRO A 247 -24.45 2.48 -18.21
N PHE A 248 -23.76 3.38 -17.49
CA PHE A 248 -24.29 4.59 -16.89
C PHE A 248 -23.23 5.70 -16.93
N PHE A 249 -23.67 6.95 -16.84
CA PHE A 249 -22.82 8.09 -16.55
C PHE A 249 -22.70 8.26 -15.04
N ILE A 250 -21.54 8.72 -14.58
CA ILE A 250 -21.29 9.06 -13.18
C ILE A 250 -20.64 10.45 -13.12
N GLY A 251 -21.10 11.27 -12.19
CA GLY A 251 -20.56 12.60 -11.94
C GLY A 251 -20.50 12.90 -10.45
N ILE A 252 -19.70 13.90 -10.10
CA ILE A 252 -19.49 14.34 -8.72
C ILE A 252 -20.16 15.70 -8.46
N LYS A 253 -20.78 15.85 -7.28
CA LYS A 253 -21.32 17.11 -6.78
C LYS A 253 -20.36 17.79 -5.80
N SER A 254 -19.90 17.04 -4.81
CA SER A 254 -18.95 17.50 -3.79
C SER A 254 -18.00 16.39 -3.42
N PHE A 255 -16.84 16.79 -2.91
CA PHE A 255 -15.85 15.92 -2.31
C PHE A 255 -15.42 16.55 -0.98
N ASP A 256 -15.42 15.75 0.07
CA ASP A 256 -15.20 16.20 1.44
C ASP A 256 -14.18 15.29 2.14
N ILE A 257 -13.24 15.89 2.89
CA ILE A 257 -12.22 15.17 3.67
C ILE A 257 -12.35 15.53 5.15
N ASP A 258 -12.59 14.52 5.98
CA ASP A 258 -12.44 14.60 7.43
C ASP A 258 -11.00 14.31 7.82
N TRP A 259 -10.43 15.15 8.68
CA TRP A 259 -9.03 15.04 9.12
C TRP A 259 -8.95 14.63 10.58
N TYR A 260 -7.99 13.78 10.93
CA TYR A 260 -7.58 13.61 12.32
C TYR A 260 -6.82 14.86 12.81
N PRO A 261 -6.75 15.09 14.14
CA PRO A 261 -5.99 16.21 14.71
C PRO A 261 -4.50 16.21 14.38
N ASN A 262 -3.94 15.07 13.97
CA ASN A 262 -2.54 14.88 13.59
C ASN A 262 -2.27 15.14 12.09
N GLY A 263 -3.30 15.47 11.30
CA GLY A 263 -3.12 15.75 9.87
C GLY A 263 -3.31 14.59 8.93
N THR A 264 -3.56 13.38 9.41
CA THR A 264 -3.87 12.27 8.51
C THR A 264 -5.34 12.33 8.09
N PRO A 265 -5.68 12.06 6.81
CA PRO A 265 -7.07 11.93 6.39
C PRO A 265 -7.74 10.82 7.21
N ARG A 266 -8.82 11.14 7.90
CA ARG A 266 -9.65 10.19 8.64
C ARG A 266 -10.61 9.47 7.71
N GLN A 267 -11.30 10.24 6.88
CA GLN A 267 -12.30 9.75 5.96
C GLN A 267 -12.39 10.75 4.82
N PHE A 268 -12.62 10.25 3.61
CA PHE A 268 -13.00 11.08 2.48
C PHE A 268 -14.29 10.53 1.90
N SER A 269 -15.15 11.44 1.47
CA SER A 269 -16.49 11.14 0.97
C SER A 269 -16.79 11.95 -0.28
N SER A 270 -17.58 11.35 -1.17
CA SER A 270 -18.03 12.00 -2.40
C SER A 270 -19.55 11.95 -2.47
N SER A 271 -20.17 13.08 -2.77
CA SER A 271 -21.56 13.13 -3.19
C SER A 271 -21.60 12.91 -4.71
N ILE A 272 -22.08 11.75 -5.16
CA ILE A 272 -22.10 11.37 -6.57
C ILE A 272 -23.53 11.23 -7.10
N TRP A 273 -23.67 11.40 -8.40
CA TRP A 273 -24.88 11.08 -9.13
C TRP A 273 -24.57 10.10 -10.27
N ILE A 274 -25.53 9.22 -10.53
CA ILE A 274 -25.49 8.20 -11.58
C ILE A 274 -26.67 8.44 -12.50
N LYS A 275 -26.43 8.50 -13.81
CA LYS A 275 -27.49 8.56 -14.83
C LYS A 275 -27.42 7.32 -15.71
N ASP A 276 -28.44 6.48 -15.64
CA ASP A 276 -28.52 5.28 -16.45
C ASP A 276 -28.60 5.59 -17.95
N LYS A 277 -27.80 4.90 -18.79
CA LYS A 277 -27.81 5.17 -20.24
C LYS A 277 -29.10 4.72 -20.93
N PHE A 278 -29.78 3.69 -20.39
CA PHE A 278 -30.99 3.12 -21.00
C PHE A 278 -32.27 3.74 -20.42
N SER A 279 -32.41 3.75 -19.10
CA SER A 279 -33.63 4.24 -18.43
C SER A 279 -33.64 5.75 -18.19
N HIS A 280 -32.51 6.43 -18.39
CA HIS A 280 -32.31 7.86 -18.10
C HIS A 280 -32.61 8.30 -16.66
N LYS A 281 -32.88 7.38 -15.74
CA LYS A 281 -33.08 7.66 -14.32
C LYS A 281 -31.79 8.17 -13.70
N ILE A 282 -31.92 9.24 -12.91
CA ILE A 282 -30.83 9.82 -12.12
C ILE A 282 -30.97 9.33 -10.69
N PHE A 283 -29.85 8.93 -10.10
CA PHE A 283 -29.76 8.42 -8.74
C PHE A 283 -28.59 9.11 -8.04
N GLU A 284 -28.81 9.62 -6.84
CA GLU A 284 -27.81 10.39 -6.10
C GLU A 284 -27.54 9.74 -4.75
N ARG A 285 -26.27 9.60 -4.40
CA ARG A 285 -25.83 9.05 -3.10
C ARG A 285 -24.47 9.58 -2.70
N ASN A 286 -24.25 9.58 -1.40
CA ASN A 286 -22.95 9.82 -0.81
C ASN A 286 -22.24 8.48 -0.65
N ILE A 287 -20.97 8.45 -1.02
CA ILE A 287 -20.06 7.32 -0.83
C ILE A 287 -18.91 7.76 0.05
N SER A 288 -18.38 6.84 0.84
CA SER A 288 -17.18 7.08 1.64
C SER A 288 -16.35 5.81 1.75
N VAL A 289 -15.14 5.95 2.29
CA VAL A 289 -14.28 4.80 2.63
C VAL A 289 -15.09 3.78 3.44
N ASN A 290 -14.97 2.50 3.08
CA ASN A 290 -15.71 1.35 3.66
C ASN A 290 -17.23 1.33 3.50
N HIS A 291 -17.83 2.34 2.86
CA HIS A 291 -19.27 2.41 2.59
C HIS A 291 -19.52 2.54 1.08
N PRO A 292 -19.40 1.43 0.33
CA PRO A 292 -19.57 1.45 -1.13
C PRO A 292 -21.03 1.62 -1.54
N LEU A 293 -21.24 2.29 -2.67
CA LEU A 293 -22.54 2.33 -3.32
C LEU A 293 -22.73 1.09 -4.19
N ARG A 294 -23.85 0.38 -4.01
CA ARG A 294 -24.30 -0.66 -4.94
C ARG A 294 -25.33 -0.10 -5.91
N TYR A 295 -25.04 -0.22 -7.20
CA TYR A 295 -25.95 0.17 -8.28
C TYR A 295 -26.02 -0.97 -9.31
N LYS A 296 -27.17 -1.65 -9.39
CA LYS A 296 -27.33 -2.90 -10.15
C LYS A 296 -26.25 -3.92 -9.71
N ASP A 297 -25.52 -4.49 -10.66
CA ASP A 297 -24.43 -5.44 -10.41
C ASP A 297 -23.07 -4.77 -10.12
N PHE A 298 -23.04 -3.43 -10.04
CA PHE A 298 -21.81 -2.67 -9.80
C PHE A 298 -21.70 -2.22 -8.34
N SER A 299 -20.50 -2.34 -7.79
CA SER A 299 -20.10 -1.75 -6.53
C SER A 299 -19.11 -0.62 -6.79
N ILE A 300 -19.36 0.55 -6.21
CA ILE A 300 -18.57 1.77 -6.40
C ILE A 300 -17.95 2.11 -5.05
N TYR A 301 -16.63 1.98 -4.97
CA TYR A 301 -15.84 2.23 -3.78
C TYR A 301 -15.15 3.58 -3.90
N GLN A 302 -15.18 4.34 -2.81
CA GLN A 302 -14.25 5.46 -2.66
C GLN A 302 -12.86 4.89 -2.36
N SER A 303 -11.93 4.96 -3.31
CA SER A 303 -10.60 4.36 -3.17
C SER A 303 -9.54 5.37 -2.74
N SER A 304 -9.52 6.55 -3.36
CA SER A 304 -8.52 7.59 -3.07
C SER A 304 -8.99 8.98 -3.55
N PHE A 305 -8.10 9.96 -3.49
CA PHE A 305 -8.26 11.29 -4.06
C PHE A 305 -6.92 11.82 -4.57
N SER A 306 -6.95 12.78 -5.49
CA SER A 306 -5.74 13.49 -5.93
C SER A 306 -5.98 14.98 -6.10
N ASN A 307 -4.93 15.78 -5.88
CA ASN A 307 -4.96 17.24 -6.10
C ASN A 307 -4.23 17.63 -7.40
N GLU A 308 -4.02 16.69 -8.32
CA GLU A 308 -3.24 16.90 -9.54
C GLU A 308 -3.90 17.91 -10.50
N SER A 309 -5.22 18.11 -10.42
CA SER A 309 -5.90 19.16 -11.21
C SER A 309 -5.90 20.54 -10.56
N THR A 310 -5.37 20.69 -9.35
CA THR A 310 -5.35 21.98 -8.64
C THR A 310 -4.50 22.98 -9.40
N SER A 311 -5.05 24.18 -9.59
CA SER A 311 -4.36 25.31 -10.25
C SER A 311 -3.85 26.30 -9.21
N LEU A 312 -2.57 26.64 -9.28
CA LEU A 312 -1.87 27.54 -8.38
C LEU A 312 -1.47 28.81 -9.13
N THR A 313 -1.70 29.97 -8.52
CA THR A 313 -1.14 31.26 -8.96
C THR A 313 0.05 31.58 -8.06
N ILE A 314 1.26 31.48 -8.60
CA ILE A 314 2.51 31.71 -7.87
C ILE A 314 3.15 33.04 -8.28
N SER A 315 3.72 33.74 -7.32
CA SER A 315 4.54 34.93 -7.53
C SER A 315 6.02 34.55 -7.50
N LEU A 316 6.77 34.91 -8.53
CA LEU A 316 8.22 34.72 -8.60
C LEU A 316 8.93 36.03 -8.23
N LEU A 317 9.60 36.06 -7.08
CA LEU A 317 10.29 37.25 -6.58
C LEU A 317 11.82 37.07 -6.70
N PRO A 318 12.50 37.80 -7.59
CA PRO A 318 13.95 37.73 -7.73
C PRO A 318 14.67 38.16 -6.45
N LEU A 319 15.69 37.42 -6.05
CA LEU A 319 16.56 37.78 -4.92
C LEU A 319 17.56 38.90 -5.26
N THR A 320 17.70 39.27 -6.53
CA THR A 320 18.76 40.18 -7.01
C THR A 320 18.29 41.61 -7.31
N LYS A 321 16.98 41.90 -7.30
CA LYS A 321 16.43 43.23 -7.62
C LYS A 321 15.70 43.86 -6.43
N VAL A 322 15.84 45.18 -6.27
CA VAL A 322 15.03 45.98 -5.34
C VAL A 322 13.57 45.87 -5.79
N GLN A 323 12.71 45.37 -4.89
CA GLN A 323 11.29 45.19 -5.16
C GLN A 323 10.65 46.56 -5.43
N THR A 324 10.30 46.79 -6.68
CA THR A 324 9.53 47.98 -7.09
C THR A 324 8.14 47.59 -7.58
N GLU A 325 7.92 46.40 -8.15
CA GLU A 325 6.56 45.91 -8.48
C GLU A 325 6.44 44.36 -8.50
N THR A 326 5.29 43.84 -8.03
CA THR A 326 4.91 42.43 -7.92
C THR A 326 4.19 41.90 -9.17
N LYS A 327 4.79 42.03 -10.37
CA LYS A 327 4.09 41.69 -11.64
C LYS A 327 4.39 40.29 -12.22
N ASN A 328 5.30 39.51 -11.64
CA ASN A 328 5.63 38.17 -12.15
C ASN A 328 4.77 37.09 -11.49
N ARG A 329 3.46 37.07 -11.80
CA ARG A 329 2.55 35.99 -11.41
C ARG A 329 2.39 35.00 -12.54
N ILE A 330 2.45 33.71 -12.22
CA ILE A 330 2.25 32.62 -13.19
C ILE A 330 1.20 31.68 -12.62
N GLN A 331 0.23 31.30 -13.46
CA GLN A 331 -0.76 30.28 -13.12
C GLN A 331 -0.32 28.93 -13.70
N LEU A 332 -0.22 27.91 -12.85
CA LEU A 332 0.25 26.57 -13.18
C LEU A 332 -0.63 25.51 -12.54
N LYS A 333 -0.81 24.37 -13.21
CA LYS A 333 -1.40 23.18 -12.60
C LYS A 333 -0.33 22.32 -11.95
N VAL A 334 -0.72 21.54 -10.94
CA VAL A 334 0.14 20.48 -10.41
C VAL A 334 0.48 19.50 -11.56
N GLY A 335 1.75 19.10 -11.65
CA GLY A 335 2.32 18.30 -12.75
C GLY A 335 2.69 19.09 -14.01
N GLN A 336 2.39 20.39 -14.08
CA GLN A 336 2.74 21.21 -15.25
C GLN A 336 4.22 21.64 -15.18
N LYS A 337 4.94 21.41 -16.28
CA LYS A 337 6.33 21.84 -16.47
C LYS A 337 6.39 23.18 -17.21
N ILE A 338 7.25 24.09 -16.75
CA ILE A 338 7.54 25.35 -17.41
C ILE A 338 9.04 25.59 -17.58
N PRO A 339 9.48 26.13 -18.72
CA PRO A 339 10.87 26.55 -18.88
C PRO A 339 11.14 27.83 -18.07
N LEU A 340 12.30 27.87 -17.43
CA LEU A 340 12.88 29.03 -16.77
C LEU A 340 14.10 29.52 -17.56
N GLN A 341 14.68 30.64 -17.12
CA GLN A 341 15.95 31.14 -17.65
C GLN A 341 17.08 30.10 -17.51
N HIS A 342 18.07 30.18 -18.40
CA HIS A 342 19.24 29.29 -18.47
C HIS A 342 18.90 27.81 -18.73
N GLY A 343 17.76 27.53 -19.36
CA GLY A 343 17.35 26.17 -19.74
C GLY A 343 16.88 25.30 -18.56
N ASN A 344 16.69 25.89 -17.37
CA ASN A 344 16.11 25.19 -16.24
C ASN A 344 14.62 24.91 -16.48
N ILE A 345 14.07 23.85 -15.91
CA ILE A 345 12.64 23.51 -15.99
C ILE A 345 12.09 23.47 -14.57
N MET A 346 11.00 24.19 -14.32
CA MET A 346 10.24 24.11 -13.07
C MET A 346 9.02 23.22 -13.24
N GLU A 347 8.71 22.43 -12.24
CA GLU A 347 7.49 21.61 -12.16
C GLU A 347 6.87 21.75 -10.78
N ILE A 348 5.57 22.03 -10.69
CA ILE A 348 4.83 21.91 -9.43
C ILE A 348 4.54 20.44 -9.19
N THR A 349 5.18 19.82 -8.21
CA THR A 349 5.05 18.37 -7.97
C THR A 349 3.91 18.02 -7.04
N SER A 350 3.57 18.90 -6.08
CA SER A 350 2.47 18.62 -5.16
C SER A 350 1.86 19.88 -4.57
N PHE A 351 0.60 19.75 -4.14
CA PHE A 351 -0.13 20.76 -3.38
C PHE A 351 -0.87 20.10 -2.21
N LYS A 352 -0.71 20.69 -1.02
CA LYS A 352 -1.46 20.35 0.18
C LYS A 352 -2.23 21.58 0.63
N GLU A 353 -3.55 21.46 0.69
CA GLU A 353 -4.41 22.54 1.17
C GLU A 353 -4.28 22.74 2.68
N LYS A 354 -4.03 21.65 3.41
CA LYS A 354 -3.90 21.61 4.86
C LYS A 354 -2.60 20.95 5.26
N ASN A 355 -1.81 21.59 6.12
CA ASN A 355 -0.56 21.04 6.64
C ASN A 355 -0.59 21.05 8.15
N ILE A 356 -1.10 19.97 8.72
CA ILE A 356 -1.10 19.80 10.17
C ILE A 356 0.25 19.23 10.56
N GLU A 357 1.10 20.09 11.08
CA GLU A 357 2.44 19.73 11.53
C GLU A 357 2.49 19.76 13.05
N ASN A 358 3.38 18.94 13.62
CA ASN A 358 3.71 19.05 15.03
C ASN A 358 4.36 20.42 15.29
N THR A 359 3.98 21.13 16.35
CA THR A 359 4.43 22.50 16.71
C THR A 359 5.92 22.59 17.08
N LEU A 360 6.74 21.64 16.65
CA LEU A 360 8.18 21.56 16.94
C LEU A 360 9.05 22.42 16.05
N PHE A 361 8.45 23.15 15.11
CA PHE A 361 9.13 24.17 14.34
C PHE A 361 9.61 25.37 15.21
N ILE A 362 9.15 25.47 16.47
CA ILE A 362 8.90 26.77 17.10
C ILE A 362 9.57 26.96 18.47
N ASP A 363 9.99 25.91 19.18
CA ASP A 363 10.53 26.07 20.54
C ASP A 363 11.94 25.48 20.67
N GLY A 364 12.92 26.23 20.18
CA GLY A 364 14.23 26.19 20.82
C GLY A 364 14.04 26.76 22.22
N LYS A 365 14.06 25.92 23.26
CA LYS A 365 14.21 26.39 24.64
C LYS A 365 15.52 27.18 24.73
N ILE A 366 15.43 28.48 24.47
CA ILE A 366 16.46 29.45 24.83
C ILE A 366 16.28 29.66 26.33
N ASN A 367 17.17 29.08 27.12
CA ASN A 367 17.34 29.49 28.50
C ASN A 367 17.71 30.98 28.52
N LYS A 368 16.74 31.82 28.91
CA LYS A 368 16.83 33.24 29.30
C LYS A 368 17.47 34.21 28.28
N PRO A 369 16.94 35.44 28.16
CA PRO A 369 17.63 36.50 27.43
C PRO A 369 18.85 36.93 28.26
N SER A 370 20.01 36.35 27.98
CA SER A 370 21.28 36.92 28.42
C SER A 370 21.89 37.72 27.27
N ASN A 371 22.55 38.83 27.60
CA ASN A 371 23.19 39.79 26.68
C ASN A 371 24.39 39.18 25.90
N THR A 372 24.27 37.97 25.38
CA THR A 372 25.33 37.31 24.60
C THR A 372 25.14 37.55 23.10
N SER A 373 26.28 37.70 22.42
CA SER A 373 26.35 38.00 20.99
C SER A 373 25.65 36.91 20.15
N PRO A 374 25.09 37.25 18.98
CA PRO A 374 24.40 36.35 18.05
C PRO A 374 25.18 35.10 17.65
N ILE A 375 26.51 35.13 17.75
CA ILE A 375 27.35 33.97 17.49
C ILE A 375 27.05 32.84 18.47
N THR A 376 26.78 33.15 19.75
CA THR A 376 26.31 32.13 20.70
C THR A 376 24.93 31.58 20.32
N ARG A 377 24.08 32.36 19.63
CA ARG A 377 22.81 31.87 19.07
C ARG A 377 23.04 31.00 17.84
N PHE A 378 23.98 31.38 16.96
CA PHE A 378 24.37 30.63 15.76
C PHE A 378 24.86 29.21 16.10
N PHE A 379 25.67 29.05 17.15
CA PHE A 379 26.15 27.73 17.61
C PHE A 379 25.14 26.93 18.45
N SER A 380 24.05 27.55 18.90
CA SER A 380 23.02 26.90 19.75
C SER A 380 21.78 26.41 18.98
N SER A 381 21.76 26.56 17.66
CA SER A 381 20.60 26.27 16.79
C SER A 381 20.38 24.77 16.50
N ALA A 382 21.26 23.89 16.98
CA ALA A 382 21.11 22.44 16.85
C ALA A 382 20.25 21.87 17.99
N GLY A 383 18.93 21.97 17.85
CA GLY A 383 17.95 21.38 18.78
C GLY A 383 17.25 20.15 18.19
N THR A 384 17.15 19.08 18.98
CA THR A 384 16.39 17.85 18.68
C THR A 384 14.92 17.97 19.12
N LEU A 385 14.04 17.29 18.37
CA LEU A 385 12.57 17.36 18.42
C LEU A 385 11.94 16.61 19.63
N SER A 386 11.04 17.25 20.40
CA SER A 386 10.00 16.53 21.20
C SER A 386 8.91 17.45 21.81
N SER A 387 7.66 17.34 21.32
CA SER A 387 6.38 17.81 21.93
C SER A 387 5.19 17.26 21.11
N GLN A 388 3.95 17.31 21.64
CA GLN A 388 2.78 16.56 21.15
C GLN A 388 1.61 17.40 20.59
N LYS A 389 1.76 18.71 20.34
CA LYS A 389 0.67 19.55 19.79
C LYS A 389 0.79 19.71 18.28
N PHE A 390 -0.30 19.50 17.56
CA PHE A 390 -0.38 19.65 16.11
C PHE A 390 -1.11 20.95 15.75
N THR A 391 -0.57 21.73 14.81
CA THR A 391 -1.20 22.95 14.28
C THR A 391 -1.22 22.92 12.77
N ASP A 392 -2.35 23.36 12.20
CA ASP A 392 -2.45 23.59 10.77
C ASP A 392 -1.67 24.84 10.37
N LEU A 393 -0.63 24.66 9.56
CA LEU A 393 0.20 25.70 8.98
C LEU A 393 -0.39 26.27 7.68
N GLY A 394 -1.57 25.80 7.28
CA GLY A 394 -2.26 26.22 6.07
C GLY A 394 -1.70 25.58 4.80
N PRO A 395 -2.04 26.10 3.62
CA PRO A 395 -1.63 25.52 2.35
C PRO A 395 -0.13 25.54 2.13
N SER A 396 0.38 24.52 1.46
CA SER A 396 1.77 24.45 1.01
C SER A 396 1.85 23.82 -0.37
N PHE A 397 2.91 24.11 -1.09
CA PHE A 397 3.17 23.49 -2.38
C PHE A 397 4.65 23.11 -2.49
N THR A 398 4.90 22.05 -3.27
CA THR A 398 6.24 21.57 -3.59
C THR A 398 6.48 21.76 -5.07
N TYR A 399 7.67 22.21 -5.41
CA TYR A 399 8.10 22.32 -6.80
C TYR A 399 9.55 21.92 -6.95
N THR A 400 9.90 21.46 -8.13
CA THR A 400 11.27 21.11 -8.49
C THR A 400 11.80 22.11 -9.51
N ILE A 401 13.12 22.31 -9.50
CA ILE A 401 13.86 22.98 -10.57
C ILE A 401 14.90 21.97 -11.07
N MET A 402 14.78 21.59 -12.34
CA MET A 402 15.71 20.70 -13.03
C MET A 402 16.67 21.54 -13.89
N SER A 403 17.96 21.33 -13.72
CA SER A 403 18.99 21.96 -14.56
C SER A 403 19.11 21.25 -15.92
N PRO A 404 19.73 21.90 -16.94
CA PRO A 404 20.07 21.24 -18.20
C PRO A 404 20.95 19.99 -18.03
N SER A 405 21.72 19.91 -16.94
CA SER A 405 22.53 18.74 -16.59
C SER A 405 21.74 17.59 -15.94
N GLY A 406 20.43 17.74 -15.76
CA GLY A 406 19.56 16.71 -15.15
C GLY A 406 19.55 16.72 -13.62
N LYS A 407 20.23 17.68 -12.96
CA LYS A 407 20.18 17.80 -11.50
C LYS A 407 18.85 18.42 -11.09
N ILE A 408 18.15 17.75 -10.17
CA ILE A 408 16.86 18.20 -9.63
C ILE A 408 17.09 18.73 -8.21
N ILE A 409 16.62 19.96 -7.96
CA ILE A 409 16.52 20.53 -6.61
C ILE A 409 15.04 20.72 -6.30
N GLU A 410 14.64 20.36 -5.09
CA GLU A 410 13.25 20.43 -4.68
C GLU A 410 13.04 21.46 -3.58
N TYR A 411 11.90 22.12 -3.65
CA TYR A 411 11.53 23.24 -2.79
C TYR A 411 10.14 23.02 -2.24
N HIS A 412 9.94 23.37 -0.97
CA HIS A 412 8.66 23.22 -0.28
C HIS A 412 8.31 24.51 0.45
N ASN A 413 7.23 25.17 0.03
CA ASN A 413 6.90 26.50 0.52
C ASN A 413 5.50 26.53 1.12
N PHE A 414 5.39 27.20 2.27
CA PHE A 414 4.10 27.51 2.90
C PHE A 414 3.50 28.78 2.30
N ALA A 415 2.18 28.80 2.13
CA ALA A 415 1.48 29.89 1.46
C ALA A 415 1.33 31.14 2.31
N HIS A 416 1.22 30.98 3.63
CA HIS A 416 0.93 32.06 4.56
C HIS A 416 2.05 32.23 5.60
N PRO A 417 2.19 33.45 6.16
CA PRO A 417 3.04 33.66 7.31
C PRO A 417 2.60 32.80 8.50
N ILE A 418 3.56 32.09 9.09
CA ILE A 418 3.34 31.23 10.25
C ILE A 418 3.77 31.99 11.51
N LYS A 419 2.91 31.98 12.53
CA LYS A 419 3.17 32.64 13.81
C LYS A 419 4.03 31.74 14.71
N VAL A 420 5.19 32.24 15.14
CA VAL A 420 6.21 31.57 15.97
C VAL A 420 6.62 32.56 17.06
N GLN A 421 6.39 32.23 18.34
CA GLN A 421 6.78 33.07 19.49
C GLN A 421 6.38 34.57 19.31
N ASP A 422 5.11 34.80 18.94
CA ASP A 422 4.54 36.12 18.65
C ASP A 422 5.10 36.90 17.45
N ARG A 423 5.86 36.25 16.58
CA ARG A 423 6.37 36.81 15.32
C ARG A 423 5.88 36.00 14.13
N PHE A 424 5.79 36.63 12.96
CA PHE A 424 5.36 35.96 11.73
C PHE A 424 6.56 35.69 10.83
N TRP A 425 6.57 34.51 10.21
CA TRP A 425 7.66 34.04 9.37
C TRP A 425 7.12 33.37 8.11
N ILE A 426 7.78 33.60 6.98
CA ILE A 426 7.60 32.80 5.77
C ILE A 426 8.65 31.69 5.78
N PHE A 427 8.22 30.46 5.47
CA PHE A 427 9.07 29.28 5.45
C PHE A 427 9.26 28.79 4.02
N LEU A 428 10.52 28.80 3.56
CA LEU A 428 10.92 28.36 2.23
C LEU A 428 11.90 27.19 2.35
N GLY A 429 11.42 25.98 2.06
CA GLY A 429 12.19 24.75 2.15
C GLY A 429 13.03 24.50 0.90
N VAL A 430 14.22 23.93 1.07
CA VAL A 430 15.06 23.42 -0.01
C VAL A 430 15.66 22.07 0.38
N ARG A 431 15.69 21.12 -0.56
CA ARG A 431 16.48 19.88 -0.47
C ARG A 431 17.18 19.59 -1.79
N LYS A 432 18.44 19.17 -1.70
CA LYS A 432 19.31 18.90 -2.86
C LYS A 432 19.23 17.45 -3.31
N ASN A 433 19.02 16.52 -2.37
CA ASN A 433 18.78 15.11 -2.64
C ASN A 433 17.42 14.69 -2.06
N LEU A 434 16.83 13.62 -2.59
CA LEU A 434 15.50 13.14 -2.17
C LEU A 434 15.50 12.52 -0.77
N ASP A 435 16.62 11.92 -0.38
CA ASP A 435 16.80 11.29 0.95
C ASP A 435 17.11 12.32 2.05
N ASP A 436 17.41 13.56 1.67
CA ASP A 436 17.68 14.65 2.61
C ASP A 436 16.36 15.21 3.17
N ASN A 437 16.40 15.66 4.43
CA ASN A 437 15.36 16.50 5.00
C ASN A 437 15.40 17.90 4.36
N PHE A 438 14.24 18.56 4.31
CA PHE A 438 14.17 19.97 3.89
C PHE A 438 14.85 20.87 4.91
N SER A 439 15.76 21.72 4.42
CA SER A 439 16.27 22.88 5.15
C SER A 439 15.37 24.08 4.87
N TYR A 440 14.86 24.73 5.90
CA TYR A 440 13.94 25.86 5.74
C TYR A 440 14.60 27.20 6.02
N TRP A 441 14.58 28.06 5.01
CA TRP A 441 14.86 29.47 5.16
C TRP A 441 13.64 30.19 5.75
N LYS A 442 13.83 30.79 6.93
CA LYS A 442 12.79 31.54 7.64
C LYS A 442 12.96 33.02 7.36
N ILE A 443 11.97 33.65 6.75
CA ILE A 443 12.00 35.08 6.45
C ILE A 443 11.05 35.82 7.40
N PRO A 444 11.54 36.75 8.24
CA PRO A 444 10.68 37.49 9.16
C PRO A 444 9.74 38.41 8.37
N THR A 445 8.49 38.48 8.83
CA THR A 445 7.43 39.25 8.17
C THR A 445 6.36 39.71 9.17
N ASN A 446 5.34 40.41 8.68
CA ASN A 446 4.13 40.72 9.41
C ASN A 446 3.03 39.69 9.13
N ALA A 447 1.87 39.82 9.78
CA ALA A 447 0.73 38.92 9.58
C ALA A 447 0.24 38.86 8.11
N ASN A 448 0.52 39.91 7.32
CA ASN A 448 0.10 40.03 5.93
C ASN A 448 1.15 39.49 4.94
N GLY A 449 2.31 39.03 5.40
CA GLY A 449 3.38 38.51 4.54
C GLY A 449 4.17 39.59 3.80
N ASP A 450 4.22 40.81 4.31
CA ASP A 450 5.03 41.88 3.73
C ASP A 450 6.54 41.60 3.92
N LEU A 451 7.26 41.56 2.80
CA LEU A 451 8.69 41.29 2.75
C LEU A 451 9.55 42.53 2.46
N ARG A 452 8.94 43.72 2.35
CA ARG A 452 9.65 44.95 1.99
C ARG A 452 10.81 45.27 2.93
N THR A 453 10.57 45.21 4.25
CA THR A 453 11.62 45.46 5.26
C THR A 453 12.79 44.50 5.12
N PHE A 454 12.49 43.21 4.94
CA PHE A 454 13.51 42.18 4.75
C PHE A 454 14.37 42.41 3.50
N PHE A 455 13.72 42.60 2.35
CA PHE A 455 14.45 42.82 1.10
C PHE A 455 15.20 44.15 1.08
N ASN A 456 14.64 45.21 1.65
CA ASN A 456 15.34 46.48 1.77
C ASN A 456 16.61 46.34 2.63
N PHE A 457 16.52 45.65 3.77
CA PHE A 457 17.68 45.42 4.63
C PHE A 457 18.75 44.60 3.91
N ARG A 458 18.32 43.48 3.32
CA ARG A 458 19.17 42.59 2.55
C ARG A 458 19.88 43.32 1.41
N ASN A 459 19.17 44.17 0.67
CA ASN A 459 19.73 44.88 -0.48
C ASN A 459 20.81 45.89 -0.07
N HIS A 460 20.65 46.61 1.05
CA HIS A 460 21.69 47.51 1.55
C HIS A 460 22.96 46.75 1.96
N LEU A 461 22.83 45.54 2.53
CA LEU A 461 23.99 44.74 2.95
C LEU A 461 24.68 44.02 1.79
N ILE A 462 23.91 43.48 0.84
CA ILE A 462 24.45 42.60 -0.21
C ILE A 462 24.93 43.41 -1.43
N ASN A 463 24.20 44.44 -1.85
CA ASN A 463 24.50 45.15 -3.08
C ASN A 463 25.80 45.97 -2.96
N GLN A 464 26.75 45.67 -3.84
CA GLN A 464 28.06 46.32 -3.88
C GLN A 464 27.97 47.85 -3.98
N ARG A 465 26.92 48.37 -4.64
CA ARG A 465 26.71 49.81 -4.84
C ARG A 465 26.58 50.61 -3.56
N TYR A 466 25.95 50.06 -2.51
CA TYR A 466 25.72 50.79 -1.26
C TYR A 466 26.92 50.77 -0.30
N ARG A 467 27.89 49.86 -0.51
CA ARG A 467 28.97 49.62 0.46
C ARG A 467 29.83 50.85 0.77
N PRO A 468 30.32 51.62 -0.22
CA PRO A 468 31.17 52.79 0.06
C PRO A 468 30.44 53.85 0.89
N GLU A 469 29.15 54.06 0.60
CA GLU A 469 28.31 55.04 1.28
C GLU A 469 27.99 54.60 2.72
N ILE A 470 27.63 53.32 2.92
CA ILE A 470 27.35 52.75 4.25
C ILE A 470 28.59 52.85 5.15
N ILE A 471 29.76 52.42 4.67
CA ILE A 471 30.99 52.41 5.47
C ILE A 471 31.43 53.84 5.80
N SER A 472 31.41 54.75 4.83
CA SER A 472 31.79 56.15 5.06
C SER A 472 30.84 56.85 6.03
N SER A 473 29.53 56.61 5.94
CA SER A 473 28.53 57.18 6.84
C SER A 473 28.64 56.61 8.27
N PHE A 474 28.90 55.31 8.40
CA PHE A 474 29.17 54.67 9.69
C PHE A 474 30.42 55.23 10.37
N LEU A 475 31.52 55.41 9.62
CA LEU A 475 32.79 55.91 10.16
C LEU A 475 32.78 57.42 10.47
N LYS A 476 31.87 58.20 9.88
CA LYS A 476 31.65 59.60 10.28
C LYS A 476 31.13 59.71 11.72
N GLN A 477 30.41 58.70 12.21
CA GLN A 477 29.89 58.67 13.57
C GLN A 477 30.92 58.19 14.61
N SER A 478 32.10 57.72 14.19
CA SER A 478 33.14 57.23 15.10
C SER A 478 34.15 58.32 15.48
N THR A 479 34.63 58.27 16.73
CA THR A 479 35.63 59.19 17.31
C THR A 479 37.08 58.75 17.06
N ALA A 480 37.32 57.73 16.24
CA ALA A 480 38.65 57.19 15.97
C ALA A 480 39.54 58.14 15.14
N SER A 481 40.86 57.96 15.19
CA SER A 481 41.81 58.69 14.34
C SER A 481 41.63 58.36 12.85
N THR A 482 42.03 59.26 11.95
CA THR A 482 41.89 59.10 10.49
C THR A 482 42.56 57.83 9.97
N GLU A 483 43.74 57.49 10.49
CA GLU A 483 44.48 56.28 10.12
C GLU A 483 43.74 55.00 10.54
N ASN A 484 43.20 54.98 11.77
CA ASN A 484 42.37 53.86 12.26
C ASN A 484 41.06 53.73 11.46
N LYS A 485 40.46 54.84 11.02
CA LYS A 485 39.27 54.82 10.16
C LYS A 485 39.54 54.17 8.80
N ILE A 486 40.72 54.38 8.22
CA ILE A 486 41.12 53.76 6.94
C ILE A 486 41.29 52.24 7.13
N HIS A 487 42.01 51.80 8.16
CA HIS A 487 42.19 50.37 8.42
C HIS A 487 40.86 49.65 8.67
N VAL A 488 39.98 50.25 9.47
CA VAL A 488 38.64 49.71 9.76
C VAL A 488 37.74 49.71 8.51
N SER A 489 37.85 50.70 7.62
CA SER A 489 37.05 50.75 6.39
C SER A 489 37.38 49.59 5.44
N VAL A 490 38.67 49.28 5.26
CA VAL A 490 39.14 48.16 4.42
C VAL A 490 38.63 46.83 4.99
N LEU A 491 38.74 46.64 6.31
CA LEU A 491 38.27 45.43 6.98
C LEU A 491 36.75 45.27 6.87
N LEU A 492 35.97 46.32 7.12
CA LEU A 492 34.51 46.28 7.00
C LEU A 492 34.05 46.06 5.56
N SER A 493 34.76 46.60 4.58
CA SER A 493 34.51 46.33 3.16
C SER A 493 34.72 44.85 2.84
N LYS A 494 35.82 44.25 3.32
CA LYS A 494 36.10 42.81 3.16
C LYS A 494 35.04 41.95 3.85
N MET A 495 34.64 42.31 5.07
CA MET A 495 33.58 41.61 5.82
C MET A 495 32.22 41.70 5.11
N LEU A 496 31.80 42.88 4.67
CA LEU A 496 30.55 43.03 3.90
C LEU A 496 30.59 42.25 2.58
N SER A 497 31.74 42.24 1.90
CA SER A 497 31.88 41.45 0.68
C SER A 497 31.71 39.96 0.95
N SER A 498 32.39 39.42 1.95
CA SER A 498 32.27 38.01 2.29
C SER A 498 30.89 37.64 2.84
N PHE A 499 30.28 38.51 3.66
CA PHE A 499 28.90 38.34 4.11
C PHE A 499 27.91 38.33 2.94
N SER A 500 28.15 39.13 1.91
CA SER A 500 27.30 39.18 0.72
C SER A 500 27.33 37.93 -0.15
N GLU A 501 28.30 37.04 0.08
CA GLU A 501 28.50 35.80 -0.69
C GLU A 501 28.18 34.55 0.15
N HIS A 502 28.52 34.58 1.44
CA HIS A 502 28.50 33.40 2.31
C HIS A 502 27.82 33.64 3.67
N GLY A 503 27.19 34.79 3.89
CA GLY A 503 26.58 35.15 5.16
C GLY A 503 27.60 35.17 6.32
N PHE A 504 27.18 34.74 7.51
CA PHE A 504 28.06 34.70 8.67
C PHE A 504 29.22 33.71 8.54
N ARG A 505 29.09 32.66 7.72
CA ARG A 505 30.21 31.72 7.48
C ARG A 505 31.41 32.45 6.86
N GLY A 506 31.17 33.32 5.89
CA GLY A 506 32.23 34.13 5.30
C GLY A 506 32.89 35.10 6.28
N ILE A 507 32.11 35.66 7.21
CA ILE A 507 32.66 36.47 8.30
C ILE A 507 33.61 35.64 9.17
N PHE A 508 33.20 34.43 9.55
CA PHE A 508 34.00 33.51 10.36
C PHE A 508 35.30 33.10 9.67
N ASP A 509 35.26 32.89 8.36
CA ASP A 509 36.45 32.59 7.56
C ASP A 509 37.47 33.74 7.57
N ILE A 510 37.01 35.00 7.48
CA ILE A 510 37.89 36.19 7.55
C ILE A 510 38.59 36.31 8.90
N ILE A 511 37.90 35.97 9.99
CA ILE A 511 38.41 36.09 11.36
C ILE A 511 38.98 34.77 11.90
N HIS A 512 39.19 33.79 11.01
CA HIS A 512 39.79 32.48 11.28
C HIS A 512 39.12 31.71 12.43
N ILE A 513 37.79 31.77 12.53
CA ILE A 513 37.02 30.95 13.48
C ILE A 513 36.78 29.57 12.88
N THR A 514 37.23 28.53 13.57
CA THR A 514 36.97 27.14 13.20
C THR A 514 35.71 26.60 13.89
N SER A 515 35.02 25.63 13.28
CA SER A 515 33.81 25.02 13.84
C SER A 515 34.01 24.29 15.17
N THR A 516 35.25 24.01 15.56
CA THR A 516 35.64 23.38 16.83
C THR A 516 35.96 24.38 17.94
N GLN A 517 36.06 25.67 17.63
CA GLN A 517 36.41 26.72 18.58
C GLN A 517 35.20 27.09 19.45
N LYS A 518 35.24 26.75 20.74
CA LYS A 518 34.14 27.03 21.70
C LYS A 518 34.16 28.44 22.28
N THR A 519 35.30 29.13 22.24
CA THR A 519 35.49 30.48 22.81
C THR A 519 36.28 31.38 21.85
N LEU A 520 35.82 32.61 21.68
CA LEU A 520 36.42 33.59 20.79
C LEU A 520 37.54 34.36 21.50
N SER A 521 38.56 34.80 20.76
CA SER A 521 39.51 35.78 21.28
C SER A 521 38.82 37.15 21.42
N LYS A 522 39.33 38.00 22.33
CA LYS A 522 38.79 39.35 22.54
C LYS A 522 38.80 40.20 21.26
N ASP A 523 39.79 39.98 20.40
CA ASP A 523 39.91 40.66 19.11
C ASP A 523 38.86 40.16 18.11
N GLN A 524 38.64 38.84 18.03
CA GLN A 524 37.55 38.26 17.23
C GLN A 524 36.20 38.81 17.66
N GLU A 525 35.91 38.83 18.97
CA GLU A 525 34.66 39.40 19.50
C GLU A 525 34.49 40.88 19.14
N ASN A 526 35.56 41.67 19.24
CA ASN A 526 35.51 43.09 18.91
C ASN A 526 35.24 43.32 17.43
N LEU A 527 35.87 42.56 16.53
CA LEU A 527 35.65 42.65 15.09
C LEU A 527 34.21 42.31 14.71
N ILE A 528 33.68 41.23 15.30
CA ILE A 528 32.28 40.85 15.14
C ILE A 528 31.37 41.98 15.62
N LYS A 529 31.58 42.51 16.83
CA LYS A 529 30.77 43.62 17.37
C LYS A 529 30.81 44.87 16.50
N ILE A 530 31.95 45.18 15.86
CA ILE A 530 32.05 46.31 14.93
C ILE A 530 31.20 46.05 13.68
N PHE A 531 31.28 44.84 13.11
CA PHE A 531 30.45 44.45 11.97
C PHE A 531 28.95 44.47 12.32
N GLU A 532 28.58 43.93 13.47
CA GLU A 532 27.21 43.97 13.99
C GLU A 532 26.70 45.41 14.15
N LYS A 533 27.53 46.31 14.69
CA LYS A 533 27.21 47.75 14.79
C LYS A 533 27.03 48.39 13.42
N LEU A 534 27.81 48.01 12.43
CA LEU A 534 27.62 48.49 11.05
C LEU A 534 26.30 47.99 10.47
N CYS A 535 25.96 46.71 10.62
CA CYS A 535 24.67 46.19 10.19
C CYS A 535 23.50 46.86 10.92
N PHE A 536 23.64 47.12 12.22
CA PHE A 536 22.63 47.80 13.01
C PHE A 536 22.49 49.28 12.63
N PHE A 537 23.60 49.94 12.27
CA PHE A 537 23.59 51.27 11.68
C PHE A 537 22.78 51.28 10.38
N VAL A 538 22.93 50.26 9.52
CA VAL A 538 22.11 50.13 8.30
C VAL A 538 20.62 50.00 8.64
N TRP A 539 20.29 49.17 9.63
CA TRP A 539 18.92 48.96 10.12
C TRP A 539 18.27 50.25 10.65
N GLN A 540 19.02 51.08 11.38
CA GLN A 540 18.51 52.33 11.92
C GLN A 540 18.46 53.45 10.88
N HIS A 541 19.57 53.68 10.18
CA HIS A 541 19.76 54.88 9.37
C HIS A 541 19.07 54.78 8.00
N TYR A 542 19.11 53.61 7.36
CA TYR A 542 18.55 53.42 6.02
C TYR A 542 17.14 52.82 6.04
N LEU A 543 16.76 52.10 7.09
CA LEU A 543 15.44 51.48 7.22
C LEU A 543 14.52 52.16 8.24
N GLY A 544 15.04 53.09 9.05
CA GLY A 544 14.26 53.80 10.08
C GLY A 544 13.76 52.89 11.20
N GLN A 545 14.42 51.73 11.43
CA GLN A 545 13.99 50.74 12.42
C GLN A 545 14.86 50.80 13.66
N SER A 546 14.25 50.82 14.85
CA SER A 546 14.97 50.88 16.14
C SER A 546 14.96 49.57 16.93
N ASP A 547 14.11 48.61 16.55
CA ASP A 547 13.93 47.33 17.26
C ASP A 547 15.17 46.43 17.08
N THR A 548 15.92 46.24 18.17
CA THR A 548 17.10 45.38 18.23
C THR A 548 16.79 43.91 18.12
N SER A 549 15.60 43.47 18.55
CA SER A 549 15.21 42.07 18.47
C SER A 549 14.86 41.67 17.05
N ARG A 550 14.12 42.53 16.33
CA ARG A 550 13.81 42.31 14.90
C ARG A 550 15.04 42.44 14.01
N PHE A 551 15.97 43.32 14.35
CA PHE A 551 17.25 43.42 13.66
C PHE A 551 17.95 42.06 13.54
N TRP A 552 18.06 41.33 14.65
CA TRP A 552 18.71 40.03 14.67
C TRP A 552 18.01 38.99 13.81
N ASP A 553 16.67 38.91 13.91
CA ASP A 553 15.87 38.00 13.09
C ASP A 553 16.13 38.20 11.59
N HIS A 554 16.19 39.46 11.15
CA HIS A 554 16.42 39.79 9.75
C HIS A 554 17.87 39.50 9.34
N LEU A 555 18.85 39.86 10.17
CA LEU A 555 20.26 39.65 9.85
C LEU A 555 20.64 38.16 9.78
N LEU A 556 20.15 37.34 10.72
CA LEU A 556 20.34 35.89 10.69
C LEU A 556 19.63 35.29 9.47
N SER A 557 18.38 35.69 9.22
CA SER A 557 17.64 35.23 8.04
C SER A 557 18.35 35.56 6.73
N ILE A 558 18.99 36.73 6.59
CA ILE A 558 19.80 37.05 5.40
C ILE A 558 20.96 36.06 5.23
N SER A 559 21.64 35.71 6.33
CA SER A 559 22.73 34.74 6.31
C SER A 559 22.24 33.33 5.94
N ASP A 560 21.12 32.88 6.51
CA ASP A 560 20.56 31.55 6.23
C ASP A 560 20.09 31.44 4.76
N GLY A 561 19.67 32.56 4.17
CA GLY A 561 19.23 32.63 2.78
C GLY A 561 20.30 32.24 1.75
N PHE A 562 21.59 32.21 2.11
CA PHE A 562 22.64 31.74 1.20
C PHE A 562 22.64 30.21 1.00
N GLU A 563 21.98 29.45 1.86
CA GLU A 563 21.75 28.01 1.63
C GLU A 563 20.64 27.76 0.60
N TYR A 564 19.78 28.76 0.37
CA TYR A 564 18.71 28.70 -0.61
C TYR A 564 19.27 28.88 -2.02
N THR A 565 19.31 27.80 -2.81
CA THR A 565 20.02 27.76 -4.08
C THR A 565 19.33 28.46 -5.25
N SER A 566 18.06 28.84 -5.10
CA SER A 566 17.30 29.48 -6.18
C SER A 566 17.61 30.99 -6.25
N THR A 567 17.60 31.56 -7.46
CA THR A 567 17.80 33.00 -7.69
C THR A 567 16.54 33.83 -7.44
N PHE A 568 15.41 33.18 -7.16
CA PHE A 568 14.13 33.78 -6.82
C PHE A 568 13.42 32.94 -5.74
N ILE A 569 12.54 33.57 -4.98
CA ILE A 569 11.60 32.87 -4.09
C ILE A 569 10.25 32.74 -4.78
N THR A 570 9.52 31.67 -4.46
CA THR A 570 8.16 31.45 -4.97
C THR A 570 7.17 31.56 -3.82
N LEU A 571 6.16 32.41 -3.99
CA LEU A 571 5.09 32.59 -3.01
C LEU A 571 3.75 32.22 -3.64
N LEU A 572 2.93 31.46 -2.93
CA LEU A 572 1.57 31.18 -3.36
C LEU A 572 0.74 32.45 -3.17
N SER A 573 0.09 32.92 -4.24
CA SER A 573 -0.81 34.06 -4.18
C SER A 573 -2.26 33.60 -4.05
N GLU A 574 -2.68 32.68 -4.92
CA GLU A 574 -4.04 32.15 -4.96
C GLU A 574 -4.01 30.69 -5.42
N TYR A 575 -5.04 29.91 -5.10
CA TYR A 575 -5.23 28.57 -5.65
C TYR A 575 -6.71 28.28 -5.91
N LYS A 576 -6.97 27.46 -6.93
CA LYS A 576 -8.29 26.88 -7.20
C LYS A 576 -8.19 25.38 -6.99
N SER A 577 -8.67 24.94 -5.81
CA SER A 577 -8.68 23.52 -5.45
C SER A 577 -9.54 22.75 -6.45
N ALA A 578 -8.99 21.70 -7.01
CA ALA A 578 -9.68 20.79 -7.91
C ALA A 578 -9.31 19.38 -7.50
N THR A 579 -9.84 18.95 -6.35
CA THR A 579 -9.64 17.59 -5.87
C THR A 579 -10.43 16.61 -6.73
N VAL A 580 -9.71 15.65 -7.29
CA VAL A 580 -10.27 14.54 -8.06
C VAL A 580 -10.61 13.43 -7.09
N SER A 581 -11.87 12.99 -7.10
CA SER A 581 -12.26 11.78 -6.40
C SER A 581 -11.88 10.57 -7.24
N ILE A 582 -11.13 9.64 -6.67
CA ILE A 582 -10.74 8.39 -7.32
C ILE A 582 -11.66 7.30 -6.79
N LEU A 583 -12.44 6.74 -7.70
CA LEU A 583 -13.38 5.66 -7.42
C LEU A 583 -12.86 4.36 -8.00
N GLU A 584 -13.04 3.26 -7.28
CA GLU A 584 -12.89 1.92 -7.84
C GLU A 584 -14.27 1.33 -8.10
N ILE A 585 -14.56 1.03 -9.36
CA ILE A 585 -15.84 0.47 -9.77
C ILE A 585 -15.62 -1.00 -10.11
N THR A 586 -16.40 -1.89 -9.48
CA THR A 586 -16.30 -3.33 -9.70
C THR A 586 -17.64 -3.96 -10.06
N LYS A 587 -17.60 -4.99 -10.91
CA LYS A 587 -18.67 -5.97 -11.15
C LYS A 587 -18.02 -7.34 -10.98
N SER A 588 -18.41 -8.06 -9.93
CA SER A 588 -17.70 -9.27 -9.48
C SER A 588 -18.64 -10.47 -9.40
N PRO A 589 -19.04 -11.07 -10.55
CA PRO A 589 -19.91 -12.25 -10.55
C PRO A 589 -19.25 -13.51 -9.95
N GLY A 590 -17.91 -13.57 -9.94
CA GLY A 590 -17.13 -14.64 -9.31
C GLY A 590 -17.30 -14.73 -7.80
N LEU A 591 -17.66 -13.62 -7.15
CA LEU A 591 -17.94 -13.54 -5.72
C LEU A 591 -18.96 -14.60 -5.24
N PHE A 592 -19.99 -14.86 -6.05
CA PHE A 592 -20.98 -15.90 -5.76
C PHE A 592 -20.33 -17.28 -5.63
N PHE A 593 -19.44 -17.65 -6.56
CA PHE A 593 -18.72 -18.92 -6.56
C PHE A 593 -17.75 -19.02 -5.37
N ILE A 594 -17.11 -17.92 -5.00
CA ILE A 594 -16.18 -17.88 -3.85
C ILE A 594 -16.95 -18.13 -2.56
N TYR A 595 -18.10 -17.47 -2.33
CA TYR A 595 -18.90 -17.72 -1.13
C TYR A 595 -19.42 -19.16 -1.08
N PHE A 596 -19.93 -19.66 -2.20
CA PHE A 596 -20.43 -21.02 -2.29
C PHE A 596 -19.33 -22.06 -2.04
N GLY A 597 -18.17 -21.88 -2.66
CA GLY A 597 -16.99 -22.72 -2.43
C GLY A 597 -16.51 -22.65 -0.98
N SER A 598 -16.55 -21.46 -0.36
CA SER A 598 -16.19 -21.31 1.06
C SER A 598 -17.11 -22.10 1.99
N ILE A 599 -18.42 -22.10 1.73
CA ILE A 599 -19.39 -22.93 2.46
C ILE A 599 -19.08 -24.43 2.28
N PHE A 600 -18.78 -24.85 1.05
CA PHE A 600 -18.40 -26.23 0.74
C PHE A 600 -17.11 -26.64 1.47
N LEU A 601 -16.13 -25.75 1.58
CA LEU A 601 -14.89 -26.03 2.29
C LEU A 601 -15.17 -26.29 3.78
N ILE A 602 -15.92 -25.39 4.42
CA ILE A 602 -16.29 -25.51 5.84
C ILE A 602 -17.06 -26.81 6.08
N ALA A 603 -18.13 -27.04 5.32
CA ALA A 603 -18.94 -28.25 5.45
C ALA A 603 -18.13 -29.53 5.18
N GLY A 604 -17.27 -29.49 4.14
CA GLY A 604 -16.42 -30.61 3.75
C GLY A 604 -15.44 -31.01 4.85
N VAL A 605 -14.72 -30.03 5.41
CA VAL A 605 -13.77 -30.23 6.51
C VAL A 605 -14.47 -30.76 7.76
N ILE A 606 -15.60 -30.17 8.15
CA ILE A 606 -16.39 -30.63 9.31
C ILE A 606 -16.81 -32.09 9.13
N ILE A 607 -17.35 -32.46 7.96
CA ILE A 607 -17.75 -33.85 7.68
C ILE A 607 -16.54 -34.79 7.76
N MET A 608 -15.39 -34.41 7.20
CA MET A 608 -14.20 -35.27 7.19
C MET A 608 -13.60 -35.50 8.58
N LEU A 609 -13.67 -34.51 9.47
CA LEU A 609 -13.13 -34.55 10.82
C LEU A 609 -14.07 -35.25 11.81
N TYR A 610 -15.37 -34.92 11.76
CA TYR A 610 -16.34 -35.38 12.76
C TYR A 610 -17.11 -36.63 12.33
N ILE A 611 -17.36 -36.86 11.03
CA ILE A 611 -18.05 -38.07 10.57
C ILE A 611 -17.01 -39.19 10.37
N ARG A 612 -16.96 -40.11 11.32
CA ARG A 612 -16.08 -41.28 11.28
C ARG A 612 -16.81 -42.49 10.66
N GLU A 613 -16.05 -43.41 10.06
CA GLU A 613 -16.60 -44.70 9.62
C GLU A 613 -16.51 -45.69 10.80
N GLN A 614 -17.65 -46.23 11.25
CA GLN A 614 -17.69 -47.30 12.24
C GLN A 614 -17.76 -48.66 11.53
N LYS A 615 -16.79 -49.53 11.81
CA LYS A 615 -16.70 -50.90 11.28
C LYS A 615 -16.36 -51.88 12.40
N VAL A 616 -17.09 -52.98 12.44
CA VAL A 616 -16.85 -54.12 13.34
C VAL A 616 -16.49 -55.32 12.47
N PHE A 617 -15.40 -56.01 12.82
CA PHE A 617 -14.90 -57.18 12.11
C PHE A 617 -14.95 -58.37 13.07
N VAL A 618 -15.84 -59.32 12.79
CA VAL A 618 -16.03 -60.53 13.59
C VAL A 618 -15.61 -61.74 12.76
N LEU A 619 -14.82 -62.61 13.37
CA LEU A 619 -14.46 -63.92 12.88
C LEU A 619 -15.18 -64.94 13.76
N VAL A 620 -15.83 -65.92 13.16
CA VAL A 620 -16.34 -67.08 13.89
C VAL A 620 -15.52 -68.28 13.47
N GLN A 621 -14.78 -68.87 14.40
CA GLN A 621 -13.99 -70.08 14.17
C GLN A 621 -14.73 -71.30 14.70
N HIS A 622 -15.00 -72.25 13.81
CA HIS A 622 -15.72 -73.47 14.14
C HIS A 622 -14.71 -74.54 14.60
N ARG A 623 -14.81 -74.98 15.85
CA ARG A 623 -13.98 -76.06 16.41
C ARG A 623 -14.82 -77.35 16.58
N GLU A 624 -14.13 -78.47 16.82
CA GLU A 624 -14.78 -79.77 17.02
C GLU A 624 -15.76 -79.75 18.22
N PHE A 625 -16.75 -80.65 18.20
CA PHE A 625 -17.80 -80.80 19.24
C PHE A 625 -18.78 -79.61 19.40
N GLY A 626 -18.93 -78.79 18.36
CA GLY A 626 -19.89 -77.67 18.36
C GLY A 626 -19.45 -76.47 19.19
N LEU A 627 -18.19 -76.43 19.60
CA LEU A 627 -17.59 -75.28 20.28
C LEU A 627 -17.17 -74.24 19.22
N ASN A 628 -17.84 -73.09 19.20
CA ASN A 628 -17.53 -72.01 18.29
C ASN A 628 -16.84 -70.86 19.02
N GLU A 629 -15.70 -70.43 18.50
CA GLU A 629 -14.94 -69.31 19.06
C GLU A 629 -15.24 -68.03 18.29
N VAL A 630 -15.62 -66.98 19.01
CA VAL A 630 -15.84 -65.65 18.43
C VAL A 630 -14.57 -64.83 18.61
N LEU A 631 -13.91 -64.51 17.49
CA LEU A 631 -12.75 -63.64 17.47
C LEU A 631 -13.16 -62.29 16.92
N ILE A 632 -12.68 -61.20 17.52
CA ILE A 632 -12.95 -59.85 17.03
C ILE A 632 -11.63 -59.21 16.63
N ALA A 633 -11.56 -58.78 15.38
CA ALA A 633 -10.38 -58.10 14.86
C ALA A 633 -10.51 -56.59 15.01
N LYS A 634 -9.54 -55.98 15.69
CA LYS A 634 -9.40 -54.54 15.77
C LYS A 634 -8.44 -54.03 14.70
N LYS A 635 -8.72 -52.84 14.17
CA LYS A 635 -7.76 -52.06 13.38
C LYS A 635 -7.05 -51.07 14.32
N ASN A 636 -5.74 -50.87 14.18
CA ASN A 636 -4.91 -50.03 15.06
C ASN A 636 -5.43 -48.60 15.36
N ASP A 637 -6.34 -48.04 14.57
CA ASP A 637 -6.92 -46.69 14.76
C ASP A 637 -8.31 -46.72 15.46
N GLN A 638 -8.65 -47.75 16.25
CA GLN A 638 -9.98 -47.88 16.86
C GLN A 638 -10.03 -47.44 18.33
N HIS A 639 -11.07 -46.66 18.67
CA HIS A 639 -11.32 -45.99 19.96
C HIS A 639 -12.22 -46.79 20.92
N ASP A 640 -12.25 -46.37 22.19
CA ASP A 640 -13.03 -46.89 23.34
C ASP A 640 -14.52 -47.19 23.04
N ASP A 641 -15.18 -46.39 22.19
CA ASP A 641 -16.57 -46.63 21.79
C ASP A 641 -16.76 -48.01 21.11
N LEU A 642 -15.75 -48.49 20.38
CA LEU A 642 -15.77 -49.81 19.76
C LEU A 642 -15.70 -50.92 20.80
N GLU A 643 -14.95 -50.72 21.90
CA GLU A 643 -14.88 -51.69 22.99
C GLU A 643 -16.23 -51.85 23.66
N GLN A 644 -16.94 -50.76 23.93
CA GLN A 644 -18.31 -50.83 24.46
C GLN A 644 -19.28 -51.55 23.50
N ILE A 645 -19.13 -51.34 22.19
CA ILE A 645 -19.95 -52.04 21.18
C ILE A 645 -19.62 -53.53 21.17
N ILE A 646 -18.34 -53.88 21.30
CA ILE A 646 -17.85 -55.26 21.37
C ILE A 646 -18.34 -55.94 22.65
N GLU A 647 -18.25 -55.29 23.81
CA GLU A 647 -18.75 -55.81 25.08
C GLU A 647 -20.25 -56.05 25.04
N LYS A 648 -21.04 -55.12 24.49
CA LYS A 648 -22.49 -55.32 24.32
C LYS A 648 -22.82 -56.46 23.36
N LEU A 649 -22.05 -56.59 22.27
CA LEU A 649 -22.18 -57.71 21.34
C LEU A 649 -21.90 -59.05 22.05
N ILE A 650 -20.83 -59.12 22.84
CA ILE A 650 -20.45 -60.31 23.60
C ILE A 650 -21.53 -60.66 24.63
N LYS A 651 -22.02 -59.69 25.40
CA LYS A 651 -23.11 -59.90 26.37
C LYS A 651 -24.40 -60.40 25.72
N GLU A 652 -24.75 -59.90 24.54
CA GLU A 652 -25.90 -60.43 23.81
C GLU A 652 -25.64 -61.87 23.31
N ILE A 653 -24.42 -62.20 22.88
CA ILE A 653 -24.06 -63.57 22.49
C ILE A 653 -24.12 -64.52 23.70
N GLU A 654 -23.62 -64.10 24.86
CA GLU A 654 -23.70 -64.85 26.13
C GLU A 654 -25.16 -65.12 26.50
N ALA A 655 -26.02 -64.10 26.45
CA ALA A 655 -27.46 -64.23 26.73
C ALA A 655 -28.21 -65.12 25.71
N TRP A 656 -27.66 -65.39 24.54
CA TRP A 656 -28.19 -66.36 23.58
C TRP A 656 -27.60 -67.77 23.73
N SER A 657 -26.51 -67.88 24.49
CA SER A 657 -25.78 -69.13 24.72
C SER A 657 -26.26 -69.87 25.97
N GLU A 658 -26.78 -69.13 26.95
CA GLU A 658 -27.56 -69.60 28.09
C GLU A 658 -29.00 -69.95 27.65
#